data_AF-A0A940WEG8-F1
#
_entry.id   AF-A0A940WEG8-F1
#
_cell.length_a   1.000
_cell.length_b   1.000
_cell.length_c   1.000
_cell.angle_alpha   90.00
_cell.angle_beta   90.00
_cell.angle_gamma   90.00
#
_symmetry.space_group_name_H-M   'P 1'
#
loop_
_entity.id
_entity.type
_entity.pdbx_description
1 polymer ?
#
loop_
_entity_poly.entity_id
_entity_poly.type
_entity_poly.pdbx_seq_one_letter_code
_entity_poly.pdbx_strand_id
1 'polypeptide(L)'
;MALPGAAGARRVLVIGNLTIDDVIHPDGTVRMGSPGGNAVYAVLAARLWNPAVGVVTRRGDDLPPGILEALERLEVDTSGVRTVDGPTVRNWVVYEEDGRRHWIYRTPRERSAQVAVRPEDVPDAWLWDEPAPVVHVAAMPLAAAAALVEHVRRRAPGALITLDTHEDWAGDGEAVTGLAVRADVFVPSRDELAALAGYDDPPRAAAWLRGLGVPAVVVKLGAAGALVDAGDGPQVEVPAFPTEAVDATGAGDTFCGALAAALAAGLPLAEAVRRGAATAAWAVAGIGSLALAGLEPEEAARQYAALDGVTDADGDATPESAGSDERGQTDKSPDAPSVAPYDIDVMRREITMIPEVVARHLADPGGEVARLAATLVERGVEHVFLVGCGDSYFAGLATALAFQRHAGVSARAVHALDFARYQVRYLPERSAVVCVSFSGKVGRTTEAAAQARRFGHFAVALTNNREGALAAAADTVLPVDVPTLGFSPGTSTYLGLVATLADLALRWGAARGRDVGAARAALDSAPALAERTLLANAGPAEKAAQAIAEHGWTAFLGAGPNEASAKFGAAKLFEGPQLVGLSTNIEEWAHEEYFVTSPGTPVVVIAPTGAGADRAAEILSEIDFIGASAVVVSDAAPALPALHLPLAEGLPEEFSPLLAALPLSLLGFHLAEALGKQSYNFPSEEARTEHYDTIHRVVIGEPA
;
A
#
# COMPACT_ATOMS: atom_id res chain seq x y z
N MET A 1 33.90 22.35 24.15
CA MET A 1 34.18 20.90 24.19
C MET A 1 34.80 20.58 22.85
N ALA A 2 36.06 20.12 22.81
CA ALA A 2 36.76 19.92 21.53
C ALA A 2 36.04 18.85 20.69
N LEU A 3 35.95 19.05 19.36
CA LEU A 3 35.48 18.03 18.43
C LEU A 3 36.23 16.72 18.71
N PRO A 4 35.54 15.61 19.02
CA PRO A 4 36.21 14.32 19.23
C PRO A 4 36.74 13.85 17.87
N GLY A 5 38.04 14.02 17.61
CA GLY A 5 38.68 13.42 16.42
C GLY A 5 39.94 14.06 15.83
N ALA A 6 40.51 15.14 16.36
CA ALA A 6 41.62 15.83 15.66
C ALA A 6 43.00 15.12 15.73
N ALA A 7 43.16 14.06 16.52
CA ALA A 7 44.40 13.27 16.56
C ALA A 7 44.08 11.77 16.49
N GLY A 8 44.24 11.18 15.30
CA GLY A 8 44.14 9.73 15.09
C GLY A 8 42.85 9.21 14.46
N ALA A 9 41.89 10.06 14.09
CA ALA A 9 40.71 9.63 13.33
C ALA A 9 41.09 9.25 11.90
N ARG A 10 40.47 8.19 11.38
CA ARG A 10 40.67 7.71 10.00
C ARG A 10 40.11 8.74 9.01
N ARG A 11 40.71 8.85 7.81
CA ARG A 11 40.09 9.60 6.70
C ARG A 11 38.77 8.94 6.29
N VAL A 12 37.76 9.73 5.92
CA VAL A 12 36.52 9.23 5.31
C VAL A 12 36.55 9.50 3.80
N LEU A 13 36.30 8.47 2.99
CA LEU A 13 36.09 8.58 1.55
C LEU A 13 34.62 8.32 1.26
N VAL A 14 33.94 9.27 0.64
CA VAL A 14 32.58 9.10 0.12
C VAL A 14 32.66 8.87 -1.37
N ILE A 15 32.26 7.69 -1.83
CA ILE A 15 32.22 7.30 -3.24
C ILE A 15 30.76 7.23 -3.67
N GLY A 16 30.35 8.11 -4.58
CA GLY A 16 28.95 8.23 -4.96
C GLY A 16 28.71 9.03 -6.23
N ASN A 17 27.45 9.12 -6.63
CA ASN A 17 27.01 9.82 -7.83
C ASN A 17 26.58 11.26 -7.50
N LEU A 18 26.96 12.17 -8.39
CA LEU A 18 26.53 13.57 -8.38
C LEU A 18 25.37 13.74 -9.37
N THR A 19 24.33 14.46 -8.95
CA THR A 19 23.22 14.83 -9.83
C THR A 19 23.00 16.34 -9.84
N ILE A 20 22.30 16.80 -10.87
CA ILE A 20 21.71 18.13 -10.95
C ILE A 20 20.20 17.95 -10.76
N ASP A 21 19.65 18.55 -9.70
CA ASP A 21 18.24 18.40 -9.38
C ASP A 21 17.51 19.74 -9.61
N ASP A 22 16.44 19.68 -10.39
CA ASP A 22 15.51 20.78 -10.61
C ASP A 22 14.30 20.56 -9.70
N VAL A 23 14.25 21.34 -8.62
CA VAL A 23 13.29 21.16 -7.53
C VAL A 23 12.08 22.06 -7.73
N ILE A 24 10.88 21.49 -7.59
CA ILE A 24 9.60 22.21 -7.61
C ILE A 24 8.87 21.92 -6.31
N HIS A 25 8.50 22.96 -5.57
CA HIS A 25 7.75 22.86 -4.31
C HIS A 25 6.24 23.12 -4.51
N PRO A 26 5.39 22.67 -3.57
CA PRO A 26 3.93 22.81 -3.68
C PRO A 26 3.46 24.27 -3.65
N ASP A 27 4.23 25.14 -2.98
CA ASP A 27 3.99 26.58 -2.92
C ASP A 27 4.34 27.33 -4.22
N GLY A 28 4.78 26.61 -5.26
CA GLY A 28 5.22 27.15 -6.54
C GLY A 28 6.68 27.60 -6.57
N THR A 29 7.44 27.43 -5.48
CA THR A 29 8.87 27.72 -5.46
C THR A 29 9.63 26.74 -6.36
N VAL A 30 10.42 27.27 -7.30
CA VAL A 30 11.24 26.46 -8.22
C VAL A 30 12.72 26.78 -8.01
N ARG A 31 13.54 25.74 -7.85
CA ARG A 31 15.01 25.82 -7.75
C ARG A 31 15.65 24.95 -8.82
N MET A 32 16.06 25.58 -9.91
CA MET A 32 16.71 24.92 -11.04
C MET A 32 18.20 24.74 -10.79
N GLY A 33 18.76 23.62 -11.23
CA GLY A 33 20.20 23.39 -11.20
C GLY A 33 20.76 23.24 -9.78
N SER A 34 19.98 22.71 -8.84
CA SER A 34 20.45 22.48 -7.49
C SER A 34 21.43 21.30 -7.48
N PRO A 35 22.47 21.31 -6.63
CA PRO A 35 23.26 20.10 -6.39
C PRO A 35 22.37 19.00 -5.82
N GLY A 36 22.63 17.78 -6.27
CA GLY A 36 21.94 16.58 -5.80
C GLY A 36 22.84 15.35 -5.81
N GLY A 37 22.23 14.22 -5.52
CA GLY A 37 22.90 12.92 -5.57
C GLY A 37 23.54 12.54 -4.24
N ASN A 38 23.64 11.22 -4.04
CA ASN A 38 24.07 10.64 -2.77
C ASN A 38 25.46 11.09 -2.32
N ALA A 39 26.36 11.43 -3.25
CA ALA A 39 27.69 11.92 -2.93
C ALA A 39 27.66 13.23 -2.11
N VAL A 40 26.77 14.17 -2.46
CA VAL A 40 26.69 15.48 -1.80
C VAL A 40 26.09 15.34 -0.41
N TYR A 41 24.98 14.61 -0.29
CA TYR A 41 24.33 14.38 1.01
C TYR A 41 25.25 13.65 1.99
N ALA A 42 25.91 12.58 1.55
CA ALA A 42 26.80 11.80 2.41
C ALA A 42 28.08 12.57 2.79
N VAL A 43 28.69 13.31 1.87
CA VAL A 43 29.95 14.02 2.17
C VAL A 43 29.75 15.19 3.14
N LEU A 44 28.63 15.92 3.02
CA LEU A 44 28.31 17.01 3.94
C LEU A 44 28.03 16.48 5.35
N ALA A 45 27.27 15.37 5.44
CA ALA A 45 27.02 14.70 6.71
C ALA A 45 28.32 14.19 7.34
N ALA A 46 29.21 13.58 6.55
CA ALA A 46 30.51 13.12 7.03
C ALA A 46 31.37 14.29 7.54
N ARG A 47 31.37 15.42 6.83
CA ARG A 47 32.19 16.60 7.15
C ARG A 47 31.80 17.28 8.47
N LEU A 48 30.54 17.15 8.91
CA LEU A 48 30.10 17.61 10.23
C LEU A 48 30.84 16.89 11.38
N TRP A 49 31.21 15.63 11.16
CA TRP A 49 31.74 14.75 12.20
C TRP A 49 33.22 14.42 12.03
N ASN A 50 33.80 14.65 10.85
CA ASN A 50 35.20 14.36 10.55
C ASN A 50 35.81 15.48 9.69
N PRO A 51 36.99 16.03 10.04
CA PRO A 51 37.65 17.06 9.25
C PRO A 51 38.41 16.53 8.03
N ALA A 52 38.72 15.23 7.97
CA ALA A 52 39.46 14.58 6.90
C ALA A 52 38.50 13.78 5.99
N VAL A 53 37.78 14.49 5.13
CA VAL A 53 36.77 13.90 4.23
C VAL A 53 37.10 14.21 2.77
N GLY A 54 37.10 13.18 1.92
CA GLY A 54 37.23 13.32 0.48
C GLY A 54 36.03 12.73 -0.26
N VAL A 55 35.68 13.32 -1.40
CA VAL A 55 34.62 12.81 -2.29
C VAL A 55 35.20 12.29 -3.59
N VAL A 56 34.82 11.07 -3.98
CA VAL A 56 35.09 10.51 -5.31
C VAL A 56 33.77 10.49 -6.07
N THR A 57 33.67 11.30 -7.12
CA THR A 57 32.46 11.38 -7.95
C THR A 57 32.80 11.82 -9.37
N ARG A 58 31.83 11.65 -10.28
CA ARG A 58 31.95 12.06 -11.68
C ARG A 58 30.90 13.11 -12.03
N ARG A 59 31.30 14.07 -12.86
CA ARG A 59 30.41 15.10 -13.40
C ARG A 59 30.57 15.26 -14.91
N GLY A 60 29.52 15.74 -15.57
CA GLY A 60 29.62 16.31 -16.89
C GLY A 60 30.11 17.77 -16.86
N ASP A 61 30.21 18.38 -18.04
CA ASP A 61 30.59 19.78 -18.22
C ASP A 61 29.46 20.79 -17.92
N ASP A 62 28.27 20.28 -17.64
CA ASP A 62 27.04 21.04 -17.39
C ASP A 62 26.72 21.25 -15.90
N LEU A 63 27.63 20.84 -15.01
CA LEU A 63 27.47 21.06 -13.58
C LEU A 63 27.40 22.57 -13.28
N PRO A 64 26.34 23.06 -12.60
CA PRO A 64 26.23 24.47 -12.24
C PRO A 64 27.43 24.95 -11.40
N PRO A 65 27.92 26.18 -11.65
CA PRO A 65 29.01 26.74 -10.85
C PRO A 65 28.56 26.95 -9.40
N GLY A 66 29.47 26.76 -8.44
CA GLY A 66 29.23 26.98 -7.02
C GLY A 66 29.15 25.69 -6.19
N ILE A 67 28.90 24.53 -6.80
CA ILE A 67 28.74 23.25 -6.09
C ILE A 67 30.09 22.76 -5.55
N LEU A 68 31.10 22.68 -6.42
CA LEU A 68 32.44 22.26 -6.00
C LEU A 68 33.07 23.29 -5.07
N GLU A 69 32.86 24.57 -5.34
CA GLU A 69 33.31 25.67 -4.50
C GLU A 69 32.64 25.62 -3.11
N ALA A 70 31.40 25.14 -3.01
CA ALA A 70 30.73 24.95 -1.72
C ALA A 70 31.36 23.81 -0.91
N LEU A 71 31.67 22.69 -1.55
CA LEU A 71 32.37 21.57 -0.91
C LEU A 71 33.78 21.99 -0.46
N GLU A 72 34.51 22.69 -1.31
CA GLU A 72 35.86 23.19 -1.02
C GLU A 72 35.87 24.22 0.11
N ARG A 73 34.86 25.12 0.19
CA ARG A 73 34.70 26.04 1.33
C ARG A 73 34.46 25.32 2.66
N LEU A 74 33.86 24.13 2.60
CA LEU A 74 33.67 23.25 3.75
C LEU A 74 34.88 22.33 3.98
N GLU A 75 36.00 22.57 3.30
CA GLU A 75 37.25 21.81 3.41
C GLU A 75 37.09 20.32 3.05
N VAL A 76 36.14 19.99 2.18
CA VAL A 76 36.06 18.66 1.57
C VAL A 76 37.12 18.55 0.47
N ASP A 77 37.90 17.47 0.47
CA ASP A 77 38.88 17.20 -0.58
C ASP A 77 38.16 16.75 -1.87
N THR A 78 38.11 17.65 -2.85
CA THR A 78 37.46 17.45 -4.16
C THR A 78 38.41 16.89 -5.22
N SER A 79 39.65 16.52 -4.88
CA SER A 79 40.61 15.99 -5.86
C SER A 79 40.22 14.62 -6.46
N GLY A 80 39.24 13.94 -5.86
CA GLY A 80 38.58 12.74 -6.38
C GLY A 80 37.46 13.01 -7.40
N VAL A 81 37.15 14.27 -7.70
CA VAL A 81 36.14 14.63 -8.71
C VAL A 81 36.73 14.47 -10.12
N ARG A 82 36.00 13.77 -10.99
CA ARG A 82 36.39 13.55 -12.40
C ARG A 82 35.37 14.15 -13.35
N THR A 83 35.86 14.81 -14.39
CA THR A 83 35.03 15.28 -15.50
C THR A 83 34.96 14.20 -16.57
N VAL A 84 33.77 13.86 -17.04
CA VAL A 84 33.52 12.84 -18.05
C VAL A 84 32.69 13.39 -19.20
N ASP A 85 32.86 12.84 -20.40
CA ASP A 85 32.13 13.29 -21.59
C ASP A 85 30.61 13.15 -21.43
N GLY A 86 29.87 14.19 -21.85
CA GLY A 86 28.41 14.25 -21.80
C GLY A 86 27.85 14.91 -20.53
N PRO A 87 26.53 14.95 -20.34
CA PRO A 87 25.90 15.66 -19.24
C PRO A 87 26.02 14.93 -17.89
N THR A 88 25.95 15.67 -16.80
CA THR A 88 25.73 15.14 -15.45
C THR A 88 24.30 14.58 -15.40
N VAL A 89 24.07 13.54 -14.58
CA VAL A 89 22.70 13.03 -14.40
C VAL A 89 21.82 14.16 -13.87
N ARG A 90 20.67 14.38 -14.50
CA ARG A 90 19.77 15.49 -14.17
C ARG A 90 18.35 15.01 -13.96
N ASN A 91 17.70 15.51 -12.90
CA ASN A 91 16.38 15.07 -12.47
C ASN A 91 15.46 16.26 -12.20
N TRP A 92 14.16 16.07 -12.38
CA TRP A 92 13.15 16.86 -11.69
C TRP A 92 12.79 16.19 -10.37
N VAL A 93 12.69 16.98 -9.32
CA VAL A 93 12.16 16.56 -8.02
C VAL A 93 10.96 17.45 -7.72
N VAL A 94 9.75 16.90 -7.87
CA VAL A 94 8.50 17.64 -7.67
C VAL A 94 7.89 17.23 -6.33
N TYR A 95 7.73 18.17 -5.41
CA TYR A 95 7.12 17.95 -4.10
C TYR A 95 5.62 18.29 -4.16
N GLU A 96 4.80 17.48 -3.50
CA GLU A 96 3.36 17.61 -3.32
C GLU A 96 3.02 18.21 -1.95
N GLU A 97 1.82 18.79 -1.78
CA GLU A 97 1.40 19.45 -0.52
C GLU A 97 1.38 18.51 0.69
N ASP A 98 1.24 17.21 0.45
CA ASP A 98 1.27 16.16 1.48
C ASP A 98 2.69 15.64 1.78
N GLY A 99 3.73 16.27 1.22
CA GLY A 99 5.13 15.90 1.39
C GLY A 99 5.61 14.76 0.49
N ARG A 100 4.74 14.17 -0.36
CA ARG A 100 5.18 13.21 -1.39
C ARG A 100 6.09 13.89 -2.40
N ARG A 101 6.97 13.11 -3.02
CA ARG A 101 7.85 13.59 -4.10
C ARG A 101 7.79 12.70 -5.34
N HIS A 102 7.89 13.32 -6.50
CA HIS A 102 7.98 12.66 -7.80
C HIS A 102 9.36 12.91 -8.41
N TRP A 103 10.07 11.83 -8.75
CA TRP A 103 11.38 11.86 -9.39
C TRP A 103 11.24 11.62 -10.89
N ILE A 104 11.65 12.58 -11.72
CA ILE A 104 11.55 12.46 -13.18
C ILE A 104 12.93 12.66 -13.80
N TYR A 105 13.48 11.60 -14.38
CA TYR A 105 14.77 11.63 -15.06
C TYR A 105 14.72 12.56 -16.28
N ARG A 106 15.61 13.56 -16.34
CA ARG A 106 15.80 14.43 -17.52
C ARG A 106 16.90 13.94 -18.45
N THR A 107 17.85 13.18 -17.92
CA THR A 107 18.83 12.41 -18.70
C THR A 107 18.35 10.96 -18.87
N PRO A 108 18.74 10.27 -19.95
CA PRO A 108 18.45 8.84 -20.11
C PRO A 108 18.90 8.04 -18.88
N ARG A 109 18.12 7.04 -18.45
CA ARG A 109 18.40 6.26 -17.23
C ARG A 109 19.76 5.57 -17.29
N GLU A 110 20.18 5.13 -18.47
CA GLU A 110 21.47 4.48 -18.71
C GLU A 110 22.65 5.41 -18.41
N ARG A 111 22.41 6.72 -18.37
CA ARG A 111 23.44 7.70 -18.01
C ARG A 111 24.00 7.46 -16.61
N SER A 112 23.17 7.03 -15.66
CA SER A 112 23.60 6.70 -14.29
C SER A 112 24.74 5.68 -14.27
N ALA A 113 24.66 4.63 -15.10
CA ALA A 113 25.72 3.64 -15.24
C ALA A 113 26.97 4.16 -15.97
N GLN A 114 26.80 5.07 -16.94
CA GLN A 114 27.94 5.64 -17.68
C GLN A 114 28.78 6.58 -16.81
N VAL A 115 28.14 7.32 -15.91
CA VAL A 115 28.81 8.26 -15.00
C VAL A 115 29.05 7.66 -13.61
N ALA A 116 28.73 6.39 -13.38
CA ALA A 116 29.09 5.71 -12.15
C ALA A 116 30.62 5.76 -11.95
N VAL A 117 31.02 5.98 -10.69
CA VAL A 117 32.43 6.04 -10.29
C VAL A 117 33.12 4.70 -10.59
N ARG A 118 34.37 4.78 -11.04
CA ARG A 118 35.19 3.61 -11.35
C ARG A 118 36.41 3.53 -10.43
N PRO A 119 37.00 2.34 -10.27
CA PRO A 119 38.19 2.14 -9.46
C PRO A 119 39.35 3.11 -9.76
N GLU A 120 39.58 3.47 -11.01
CA GLU A 120 40.65 4.40 -11.42
C GLU A 120 40.43 5.86 -10.99
N ASP A 121 39.22 6.23 -10.58
CA ASP A 121 38.94 7.59 -10.13
C ASP A 121 39.40 7.81 -8.68
N VAL A 122 39.44 6.73 -7.89
CA VAL A 122 39.80 6.77 -6.47
C VAL A 122 41.28 7.14 -6.34
N PRO A 123 41.63 8.27 -5.69
CA PRO A 123 43.02 8.65 -5.52
C PRO A 123 43.78 7.63 -4.67
N ASP A 124 44.80 7.00 -5.24
CA ASP A 124 45.63 5.99 -4.56
C ASP A 124 46.19 6.51 -3.22
N ALA A 125 46.56 7.79 -3.16
CA ALA A 125 47.06 8.42 -1.94
C ALA A 125 46.05 8.37 -0.78
N TRP A 126 44.74 8.43 -1.05
CA TRP A 126 43.72 8.37 0.00
C TRP A 126 43.55 6.94 0.57
N LEU A 127 43.92 5.91 -0.21
CA LEU A 127 43.81 4.51 0.19
C LEU A 127 45.02 4.05 1.04
N TRP A 128 46.15 4.74 0.92
CA TRP A 128 47.39 4.40 1.63
C TRP A 128 47.63 5.21 2.90
N ASP A 129 46.66 6.04 3.31
CA ASP A 129 46.72 6.78 4.56
C ASP A 129 46.79 5.82 5.76
N GLU A 130 47.55 6.21 6.79
CA GLU A 130 47.65 5.50 8.06
C GLU A 130 47.11 6.38 9.20
N PRO A 131 46.10 5.95 9.97
CA PRO A 131 45.41 4.66 9.85
C PRO A 131 44.57 4.54 8.57
N ALA A 132 44.43 3.31 8.06
CA ALA A 132 43.65 3.00 6.85
C ALA A 132 42.28 3.72 6.84
N PRO A 133 41.75 4.14 5.70
CA PRO A 133 40.53 4.97 5.65
C PRO A 133 39.25 4.20 6.02
N VAL A 134 38.16 4.94 6.28
CA VAL A 134 36.78 4.44 6.17
C VAL A 134 36.25 4.85 4.79
N VAL A 135 35.73 3.90 4.03
CA VAL A 135 35.23 4.10 2.67
C VAL A 135 33.74 3.80 2.64
N HIS A 136 32.94 4.82 2.38
CA HIS A 136 31.52 4.67 2.11
C HIS A 136 31.28 4.54 0.61
N VAL A 137 30.69 3.42 0.19
CA VAL A 137 30.20 3.20 -1.17
C VAL A 137 28.69 3.43 -1.15
N ALA A 138 28.27 4.57 -1.70
CA ALA A 138 26.87 4.96 -1.76
C ALA A 138 26.11 4.19 -2.86
N ALA A 139 24.79 4.34 -2.89
CA ALA A 139 23.92 3.70 -3.85
C ALA A 139 24.38 3.94 -5.31
N MET A 140 24.67 2.86 -6.05
CA MET A 140 25.05 2.91 -7.47
C MET A 140 24.84 1.55 -8.15
N PRO A 141 24.96 1.43 -9.49
CA PRO A 141 24.81 0.15 -10.16
C PRO A 141 25.72 -0.96 -9.59
N LEU A 142 25.18 -2.17 -9.43
CA LEU A 142 25.81 -3.27 -8.70
C LEU A 142 27.23 -3.60 -9.19
N ALA A 143 27.43 -3.62 -10.52
CA ALA A 143 28.74 -3.89 -11.12
C ALA A 143 29.80 -2.83 -10.75
N ALA A 144 29.41 -1.56 -10.63
CA ALA A 144 30.32 -0.49 -10.22
C ALA A 144 30.67 -0.61 -8.73
N ALA A 145 29.66 -0.82 -7.87
CA ALA A 145 29.86 -1.04 -6.45
C ALA A 145 30.80 -2.24 -6.19
N ALA A 146 30.57 -3.37 -6.88
CA ALA A 146 31.41 -4.55 -6.77
C ALA A 146 32.87 -4.30 -7.16
N ALA A 147 33.10 -3.60 -8.28
CA ALA A 147 34.44 -3.26 -8.74
C ALA A 147 35.17 -2.32 -7.76
N LEU A 148 34.46 -1.37 -7.15
CA LEU A 148 35.01 -0.44 -6.16
C LEU A 148 35.36 -1.15 -4.85
N VAL A 149 34.44 -1.97 -4.31
CA VAL A 149 34.70 -2.76 -3.09
C VAL A 149 35.91 -3.68 -3.29
N GLU A 150 36.01 -4.33 -4.44
CA GLU A 150 37.18 -5.16 -4.77
C GLU A 150 38.48 -4.35 -4.86
N HIS A 151 38.43 -3.19 -5.51
CA HIS A 151 39.60 -2.32 -5.62
C HIS A 151 40.09 -1.88 -4.25
N VAL A 152 39.18 -1.40 -3.38
CA VAL A 152 39.50 -0.95 -2.03
C VAL A 152 40.08 -2.10 -1.21
N ARG A 153 39.45 -3.28 -1.20
CA ARG A 153 39.98 -4.45 -0.46
C ARG A 153 41.38 -4.87 -0.90
N ARG A 154 41.69 -4.73 -2.19
CA ARG A 154 43.02 -5.05 -2.73
C ARG A 154 44.08 -4.01 -2.39
N ARG A 155 43.72 -2.71 -2.42
CA ARG A 155 44.68 -1.60 -2.26
C ARG A 155 44.83 -1.13 -0.82
N ALA A 156 43.79 -1.27 -0.01
CA ALA A 156 43.74 -0.92 1.41
C ALA A 156 43.01 -2.02 2.20
N PRO A 157 43.65 -3.18 2.45
CA PRO A 157 43.01 -4.29 3.16
C PRO A 157 42.49 -3.93 4.56
N GLY A 158 43.10 -2.94 5.22
CA GLY A 158 42.68 -2.43 6.52
C GLY A 158 41.55 -1.39 6.47
N ALA A 159 41.09 -0.98 5.29
CA ALA A 159 40.00 -0.02 5.15
C ALA A 159 38.69 -0.61 5.70
N LEU A 160 37.89 0.21 6.38
CA LEU A 160 36.52 -0.16 6.77
C LEU A 160 35.58 0.27 5.65
N ILE A 161 34.78 -0.65 5.12
CA ILE A 161 33.85 -0.38 4.02
C ILE A 161 32.42 -0.39 4.54
N THR A 162 31.71 0.72 4.39
CA THR A 162 30.25 0.77 4.52
C THR A 162 29.63 0.76 3.13
N LEU A 163 28.62 -0.09 2.91
CA LEU A 163 28.00 -0.28 1.61
C LEU A 163 26.49 0.00 1.71
N ASP A 164 26.03 0.99 0.95
CA ASP A 164 24.61 1.21 0.74
C ASP A 164 24.09 0.38 -0.44
N THR A 165 22.80 0.10 -0.43
CA THR A 165 22.07 -0.56 -1.52
C THR A 165 21.54 0.46 -2.52
N HIS A 166 21.15 -0.02 -3.71
CA HIS A 166 20.55 0.79 -4.75
C HIS A 166 19.30 0.08 -5.27
N GLU A 167 18.25 0.84 -5.59
CA GLU A 167 16.94 0.35 -6.03
C GLU A 167 17.02 -0.65 -7.21
N ASP A 168 17.92 -0.38 -8.17
CA ASP A 168 18.14 -1.23 -9.35
C ASP A 168 18.84 -2.58 -9.07
N TRP A 169 19.16 -2.93 -7.83
CA TRP A 169 19.75 -4.24 -7.51
C TRP A 169 18.71 -5.38 -7.49
N ALA A 170 17.43 -5.05 -7.65
CA ALA A 170 16.34 -6.03 -7.71
C ALA A 170 16.52 -7.02 -8.87
N GLY A 171 16.61 -8.32 -8.55
CA GLY A 171 16.69 -9.40 -9.53
C GLY A 171 17.95 -10.28 -9.46
N ASP A 172 18.98 -9.91 -8.70
CA ASP A 172 20.21 -10.70 -8.51
C ASP A 172 20.65 -10.77 -7.04
N GLY A 173 19.84 -11.43 -6.20
CA GLY A 173 20.09 -11.52 -4.75
C GLY A 173 21.38 -12.24 -4.38
N GLU A 174 21.86 -13.17 -5.22
CA GLU A 174 23.14 -13.86 -5.01
C GLU A 174 24.33 -12.90 -5.18
N ALA A 175 24.35 -12.08 -6.25
CA ALA A 175 25.40 -11.09 -6.45
C ALA A 175 25.39 -10.01 -5.35
N VAL A 176 24.20 -9.58 -4.90
CA VAL A 176 24.07 -8.59 -3.82
C VAL A 176 24.58 -9.14 -2.49
N THR A 177 24.14 -10.34 -2.09
CA THR A 177 24.63 -10.97 -0.85
C THR A 177 26.12 -11.28 -0.91
N GLY A 178 26.62 -11.75 -2.06
CA GLY A 178 28.05 -11.97 -2.31
C GLY A 178 28.88 -10.69 -2.19
N LEU A 179 28.35 -9.53 -2.61
CA LEU A 179 28.99 -8.24 -2.41
C LEU A 179 28.90 -7.78 -0.95
N ALA A 180 27.75 -7.94 -0.29
CA ALA A 180 27.54 -7.55 1.10
C ALA A 180 28.53 -8.23 2.06
N VAL A 181 28.87 -9.50 1.83
CA VAL A 181 29.88 -10.26 2.59
C VAL A 181 31.29 -9.64 2.50
N ARG A 182 31.56 -8.86 1.45
CA ARG A 182 32.85 -8.19 1.25
C ARG A 182 32.92 -6.81 1.90
N ALA A 183 31.80 -6.24 2.35
CA ALA A 183 31.75 -4.99 3.12
C ALA A 183 31.91 -5.27 4.62
N ASP A 184 32.23 -4.25 5.42
CA ASP A 184 32.28 -4.37 6.88
C ASP A 184 30.93 -4.03 7.53
N VAL A 185 30.18 -3.09 6.92
CA VAL A 185 28.82 -2.75 7.32
C VAL A 185 27.95 -2.63 6.07
N PHE A 186 26.91 -3.46 5.98
CA PHE A 186 25.90 -3.40 4.94
C PHE A 186 24.69 -2.61 5.43
N VAL A 187 24.26 -1.59 4.69
CA VAL A 187 23.32 -0.57 5.19
C VAL A 187 22.03 -0.49 4.35
N PRO A 188 21.24 -1.58 4.20
CA PRO A 188 20.04 -1.54 3.39
C PRO A 188 18.91 -0.72 4.04
N SER A 189 17.99 -0.17 3.25
CA SER A 189 16.67 0.21 3.76
C SER A 189 15.80 -1.01 4.06
N ARG A 190 14.71 -0.81 4.80
CA ARG A 190 13.69 -1.85 5.04
C ARG A 190 13.21 -2.49 3.74
N ASP A 191 12.87 -1.68 2.74
CA ASP A 191 12.32 -2.15 1.47
C ASP A 191 13.37 -2.94 0.67
N GLU A 192 14.62 -2.48 0.65
CA GLU A 192 15.72 -3.17 -0.03
C GLU A 192 16.10 -4.48 0.67
N LEU A 193 16.09 -4.48 2.01
CA LEU A 193 16.31 -5.70 2.79
C LEU A 193 15.17 -6.70 2.60
N ALA A 194 13.93 -6.23 2.55
CA ALA A 194 12.76 -7.06 2.30
C ALA A 194 12.79 -7.66 0.90
N ALA A 195 13.16 -6.87 -0.11
CA ALA A 195 13.37 -7.34 -1.48
C ALA A 195 14.48 -8.39 -1.56
N LEU A 196 15.57 -8.22 -0.81
CA LEU A 196 16.69 -9.15 -0.77
C LEU A 196 16.36 -10.45 -0.03
N ALA A 197 15.62 -10.37 1.07
CA ALA A 197 15.24 -11.50 1.92
C ALA A 197 14.00 -12.26 1.40
N GLY A 198 13.17 -11.61 0.59
CA GLY A 198 11.88 -12.13 0.12
C GLY A 198 10.74 -12.00 1.14
N TYR A 199 10.93 -11.22 2.21
CA TYR A 199 9.94 -10.95 3.27
C TYR A 199 10.30 -9.68 4.06
N ASP A 200 9.29 -8.94 4.56
CA ASP A 200 9.46 -7.71 5.33
C ASP A 200 9.48 -7.97 6.86
N ASP A 201 10.60 -8.51 7.35
CA ASP A 201 10.89 -8.69 8.77
C ASP A 201 12.36 -8.27 9.02
N PRO A 202 12.63 -6.99 9.34
CA PRO A 202 14.00 -6.49 9.45
C PRO A 202 14.87 -7.23 10.46
N PRO A 203 14.41 -7.56 11.68
CA PRO A 203 15.14 -8.43 12.62
C PRO A 203 15.56 -9.76 11.99
N ARG A 204 14.62 -10.47 11.39
CA ARG A 204 14.88 -11.79 10.80
C ARG A 204 15.78 -11.70 9.57
N ALA A 205 15.56 -10.72 8.71
CA ALA A 205 16.30 -10.54 7.47
C ALA A 205 17.75 -10.09 7.75
N ALA A 206 17.97 -9.23 8.74
CA ALA A 206 19.31 -8.86 9.20
C ALA A 206 20.06 -10.10 9.73
N ALA A 207 19.41 -10.91 10.57
CA ALA A 207 19.99 -12.16 11.09
C ALA A 207 20.29 -13.17 9.97
N TRP A 208 19.44 -13.24 8.94
CA TRP A 208 19.68 -14.07 7.75
C TRP A 208 20.95 -13.64 7.00
N LEU A 209 21.13 -12.33 6.74
CA LEU A 209 22.35 -11.81 6.12
C LEU A 209 23.59 -12.07 6.97
N ARG A 210 23.49 -11.96 8.30
CA ARG A 210 24.58 -12.36 9.22
C ARG A 210 24.90 -13.85 9.07
N GLY A 211 23.88 -14.70 8.94
CA GLY A 211 24.02 -16.13 8.68
C GLY A 211 24.73 -16.46 7.35
N LEU A 212 24.63 -15.58 6.35
CA LEU A 212 25.38 -15.67 5.09
C LEU A 212 26.83 -15.15 5.19
N GLY A 213 27.21 -14.57 6.33
CA GLY A 213 28.57 -14.09 6.60
C GLY A 213 28.77 -12.58 6.44
N VAL A 214 27.72 -11.77 6.24
CA VAL A 214 27.81 -10.30 6.16
C VAL A 214 28.24 -9.75 7.52
N PRO A 215 29.42 -9.11 7.70
CA PRO A 215 30.00 -8.81 9.02
C PRO A 215 29.15 -7.96 9.98
N ALA A 216 28.40 -6.99 9.48
CA ALA A 216 27.41 -6.24 10.26
C ALA A 216 26.32 -5.72 9.32
N VAL A 217 25.08 -5.65 9.82
CA VAL A 217 23.92 -5.16 9.08
C VAL A 217 23.29 -3.99 9.83
N VAL A 218 23.05 -2.88 9.13
CA VAL A 218 22.32 -1.73 9.65
C VAL A 218 21.12 -1.48 8.76
N VAL A 219 19.91 -1.70 9.27
CA VAL A 219 18.69 -1.51 8.50
C VAL A 219 18.13 -0.13 8.76
N LYS A 220 17.97 0.69 7.72
CA LYS A 220 17.29 1.99 7.81
C LYS A 220 15.78 1.78 7.78
N LEU A 221 15.08 2.18 8.85
CA LEU A 221 13.64 1.96 9.06
C LEU A 221 12.79 3.24 8.92
N GLY A 222 13.37 4.32 8.39
CA GLY A 222 12.69 5.60 8.22
C GLY A 222 12.31 6.22 9.57
N ALA A 223 11.04 6.57 9.74
CA ALA A 223 10.53 7.18 10.98
C ALA A 223 10.64 6.27 12.22
N ALA A 224 10.83 4.97 12.04
CA ALA A 224 11.08 4.04 13.14
C ALA A 224 12.56 4.00 13.58
N GLY A 225 13.45 4.71 12.89
CA GLY A 225 14.88 4.76 13.20
C GLY A 225 15.70 3.76 12.41
N ALA A 226 16.53 2.97 13.09
CA ALA A 226 17.39 1.96 12.49
C ALA A 226 17.56 0.74 13.39
N LEU A 227 17.80 -0.42 12.77
CA LEU A 227 18.13 -1.67 13.45
C LEU A 227 19.61 -2.00 13.20
N VAL A 228 20.32 -2.44 14.23
CA VAL A 228 21.73 -2.84 14.17
C VAL A 228 21.89 -4.31 14.54
N ASP A 229 22.52 -5.08 13.66
CA ASP A 229 22.96 -6.43 13.92
C ASP A 229 24.47 -6.57 13.68
N ALA A 230 25.24 -6.55 14.78
CA ALA A 230 26.70 -6.73 14.76
C ALA A 230 27.12 -8.20 14.96
N GLY A 231 26.19 -9.10 15.30
CA GLY A 231 26.40 -10.54 15.54
C GLY A 231 27.22 -10.94 16.78
N ASP A 232 27.67 -10.00 17.61
CA ASP A 232 28.35 -10.24 18.89
C ASP A 232 27.44 -10.04 20.12
N GLY A 233 26.14 -9.77 19.90
CA GLY A 233 25.14 -9.52 20.93
C GLY A 233 23.71 -9.47 20.37
N PRO A 234 22.71 -9.11 21.19
CA PRO A 234 21.36 -8.89 20.70
C PRO A 234 21.32 -7.74 19.69
N GLN A 235 20.35 -7.78 18.78
CA GLN A 235 20.09 -6.67 17.87
C GLN A 235 19.72 -5.41 18.66
N VAL A 236 20.17 -4.26 18.18
CA VAL A 236 19.96 -2.96 18.83
C VAL A 236 19.09 -2.09 17.95
N GLU A 237 17.97 -1.62 18.49
CA GLU A 237 17.14 -0.61 17.85
C GLU A 237 17.62 0.78 18.27
N VAL A 238 17.77 1.67 17.28
CA VAL A 238 18.13 3.07 17.47
C VAL A 238 16.97 3.91 16.95
N PRO A 239 16.25 4.65 17.82
CA PRO A 239 15.08 5.40 17.39
C PRO A 239 15.44 6.55 16.45
N ALA A 240 14.49 6.97 15.62
CA ALA A 240 14.61 8.22 14.89
C ALA A 240 14.52 9.41 15.87
N PHE A 241 15.17 10.51 15.53
CA PHE A 241 15.09 11.73 16.31
C PHE A 241 13.92 12.60 15.85
N PRO A 242 13.09 13.13 16.77
CA PRO A 242 11.97 13.98 16.42
C PRO A 242 12.42 15.21 15.63
N THR A 243 11.78 15.44 14.49
CA THR A 243 12.03 16.58 13.62
C THR A 243 10.79 16.83 12.75
N GLU A 244 10.58 18.07 12.32
CA GLU A 244 9.58 18.39 11.32
C GLU A 244 10.23 18.18 9.94
N ALA A 245 9.84 17.09 9.26
CA ALA A 245 10.42 16.75 7.97
C ALA A 245 9.84 17.67 6.88
N VAL A 246 10.69 18.54 6.33
CA VAL A 246 10.41 19.44 5.21
C VAL A 246 10.83 18.79 3.89
N ASP A 247 11.97 18.09 3.86
CA ASP A 247 12.49 17.42 2.67
C ASP A 247 13.15 16.07 3.03
N ALA A 248 12.50 14.96 2.73
CA ALA A 248 13.06 13.63 3.00
C ALA A 248 14.16 13.18 2.01
N THR A 249 14.56 14.02 1.05
CA THR A 249 15.54 13.65 0.00
C THR A 249 16.94 13.55 0.59
N GLY A 250 17.64 12.45 0.28
CA GLY A 250 18.98 12.19 0.76
C GLY A 250 19.09 11.82 2.25
N ALA A 251 17.98 11.59 2.97
CA ALA A 251 17.99 11.22 4.38
C ALA A 251 18.85 9.96 4.66
N GLY A 252 18.73 8.94 3.79
CA GLY A 252 19.53 7.72 3.85
C GLY A 252 21.01 7.96 3.57
N ASP A 253 21.33 8.79 2.57
CA ASP A 253 22.71 9.13 2.21
C ASP A 253 23.39 9.93 3.32
N THR A 254 22.68 10.91 3.90
CA THR A 254 23.12 11.67 5.07
C THR A 254 23.37 10.74 6.27
N PHE A 255 22.45 9.81 6.54
CA PHE A 255 22.64 8.80 7.58
C PHE A 255 23.94 8.01 7.36
N CYS A 256 24.16 7.53 6.13
CA CYS A 256 25.33 6.74 5.76
C CYS A 256 26.65 7.54 5.87
N GLY A 257 26.65 8.81 5.47
CA GLY A 257 27.81 9.70 5.60
C GLY A 257 28.22 9.96 7.06
N ALA A 258 27.25 10.27 7.92
CA ALA A 258 27.48 10.47 9.35
C ALA A 258 27.89 9.16 10.06
N LEU A 259 27.30 8.03 9.68
CA LEU A 259 27.72 6.69 10.13
C LEU A 259 29.19 6.43 9.81
N ALA A 260 29.62 6.66 8.56
CA ALA A 260 31.00 6.45 8.14
C ALA A 260 31.99 7.35 8.92
N ALA A 261 31.64 8.62 9.15
CA ALA A 261 32.46 9.53 9.93
C ALA A 261 32.55 9.15 11.41
N ALA A 262 31.46 8.68 12.01
CA ALA A 262 31.45 8.17 13.37
C ALA A 262 32.31 6.90 13.55
N LEU A 263 32.25 5.97 12.58
CA LEU A 263 33.13 4.80 12.54
C LEU A 263 34.60 5.18 12.36
N ALA A 264 34.88 6.22 11.57
CA ALA A 264 36.24 6.74 11.38
C ALA A 264 36.84 7.36 12.66
N ALA A 265 35.98 7.85 13.57
CA ALA A 265 36.36 8.28 14.91
C ALA A 265 36.51 7.10 15.90
N GLY A 266 36.31 5.86 15.47
CA GLY A 266 36.45 4.66 16.30
C GLY A 266 35.27 4.39 17.25
N LEU A 267 34.10 4.97 16.98
CA LEU A 267 32.91 4.78 17.82
C LEU A 267 32.28 3.40 17.61
N PRO A 268 31.61 2.84 18.63
CA PRO A 268 30.81 1.62 18.47
C PRO A 268 29.72 1.77 17.41
N LEU A 269 29.37 0.69 16.72
CA LEU A 269 28.42 0.72 15.60
C LEU A 269 27.06 1.31 15.98
N ALA A 270 26.51 0.97 17.14
CA ALA A 270 25.23 1.51 17.61
C ALA A 270 25.28 3.04 17.82
N GLU A 271 26.38 3.56 18.37
CA GLU A 271 26.57 5.01 18.53
C GLU A 271 26.79 5.70 17.18
N ALA A 272 27.49 5.04 16.26
CA ALA A 272 27.66 5.55 14.91
C ALA A 272 26.32 5.63 14.14
N VAL A 273 25.45 4.63 14.31
CA VAL A 273 24.07 4.62 13.79
C VAL A 273 23.23 5.72 14.42
N ARG A 274 23.38 5.96 15.73
CA ARG A 274 22.67 7.04 16.42
C ARG A 274 23.06 8.43 15.91
N ARG A 275 24.34 8.68 15.66
CA ARG A 275 24.79 9.91 14.97
C ARG A 275 24.25 10.01 13.55
N GLY A 276 24.21 8.89 12.83
CA GLY A 276 23.54 8.79 11.53
C GLY A 276 22.09 9.26 11.57
N ALA A 277 21.30 8.71 12.50
CA ALA A 277 19.89 9.03 12.68
C ALA A 277 19.67 10.50 13.08
N ALA A 278 20.49 11.05 13.98
CA ALA A 278 20.40 12.46 14.38
C ALA A 278 20.72 13.40 13.21
N THR A 279 21.77 13.10 12.45
CA THR A 279 22.18 13.93 11.31
C THR A 279 21.13 13.89 10.19
N ALA A 280 20.54 12.72 9.92
CA ALA A 280 19.43 12.59 8.98
C ALA A 280 18.22 13.43 9.42
N ALA A 281 17.89 13.45 10.71
CA ALA A 281 16.80 14.27 11.25
C ALA A 281 17.02 15.79 11.03
N TRP A 282 18.26 16.26 11.13
CA TRP A 282 18.59 17.66 10.82
C TRP A 282 18.55 17.97 9.33
N ALA A 283 19.01 17.04 8.48
CA ALA A 283 18.98 17.22 7.04
C ALA A 283 17.54 17.36 6.52
N VAL A 284 16.64 16.50 7.00
CA VAL A 284 15.24 16.53 6.53
C VAL A 284 14.45 17.73 7.03
N ALA A 285 14.95 18.47 8.02
CA ALA A 285 14.36 19.74 8.45
C ALA A 285 14.70 20.91 7.52
N GLY A 286 15.72 20.76 6.67
CA GLY A 286 16.09 21.71 5.63
C GLY A 286 15.61 21.27 4.25
N ILE A 287 15.93 22.04 3.21
CA ILE A 287 15.58 21.73 1.81
C ILE A 287 16.85 21.52 0.99
N GLY A 288 16.90 20.41 0.26
CA GLY A 288 17.94 20.09 -0.72
C GLY A 288 19.26 19.62 -0.12
N SER A 289 20.18 19.21 -1.00
CA SER A 289 21.44 18.57 -0.59
C SER A 289 22.38 19.43 0.24
N LEU A 290 22.27 20.76 0.17
CA LEU A 290 23.06 21.69 0.96
C LEU A 290 22.41 22.06 2.31
N ALA A 291 21.33 21.40 2.73
CA ALA A 291 20.63 21.70 3.99
C ALA A 291 21.58 21.75 5.21
N LEU A 292 22.59 20.88 5.23
CA LEU A 292 23.59 20.82 6.31
C LEU A 292 24.78 21.76 6.14
N ALA A 293 24.93 22.43 4.99
CA ALA A 293 26.13 23.23 4.69
C ALA A 293 26.33 24.44 5.62
N GLY A 294 25.27 24.90 6.30
CA GLY A 294 25.32 25.98 7.28
C GLY A 294 25.44 25.52 8.73
N LEU A 295 25.43 24.21 9.00
CA LEU A 295 25.55 23.66 10.34
C LEU A 295 27.04 23.47 10.68
N GLU A 296 27.52 24.18 11.69
CA GLU A 296 28.91 24.06 12.11
C GLU A 296 29.16 22.78 12.92
N PRO A 297 30.32 22.11 12.79
CA PRO A 297 30.63 20.89 13.55
C PRO A 297 30.46 21.01 15.07
N GLU A 298 30.84 22.15 15.65
CA GLU A 298 30.68 22.39 17.08
C GLU A 298 29.21 22.49 17.50
N GLU A 299 28.38 23.07 16.64
CA GLU A 299 26.93 23.17 16.86
C GLU A 299 26.26 21.81 16.68
N ALA A 300 26.63 21.04 15.67
CA ALA A 300 26.17 19.65 15.51
C ALA A 300 26.49 18.80 16.76
N ALA A 301 27.70 18.94 17.31
CA ALA A 301 28.08 18.25 18.54
C ALA A 301 27.26 18.70 19.77
N ARG A 302 26.94 20.01 19.87
CA ARG A 302 26.07 20.54 20.94
C ARG A 302 24.64 20.02 20.81
N GLN A 303 24.06 20.08 19.61
CA GLN A 303 22.71 19.59 19.34
C GLN A 303 22.59 18.10 19.65
N TYR A 304 23.58 17.30 19.24
CA TYR A 304 23.62 15.88 19.55
C TYR A 304 23.70 15.58 21.05
N ALA A 305 24.58 16.27 21.79
CA ALA A 305 24.70 16.08 23.23
C ALA A 305 23.41 16.46 24.00
N ALA A 306 22.60 17.37 23.47
CA ALA A 306 21.31 17.72 24.07
C ALA A 306 20.25 16.61 23.92
N LEU A 307 20.41 15.69 22.97
CA LEU A 307 19.50 14.56 22.73
C LEU A 307 19.69 13.43 23.77
N ASP A 308 20.81 13.41 24.51
CA ASP A 308 21.06 12.47 25.62
C ASP A 308 20.32 12.83 26.92
N GLY A 309 19.82 14.06 27.06
CA GLY A 309 19.21 14.56 28.30
C GLY A 309 17.71 14.31 28.45
N VAL A 310 17.05 13.63 27.51
CA VAL A 310 15.58 13.57 27.41
C VAL A 310 14.98 12.19 27.75
N THR A 311 15.78 11.18 28.12
CA THR A 311 15.30 9.80 28.32
C THR A 311 14.88 9.39 29.75
N ASP A 312 14.88 10.31 30.74
CA ASP A 312 14.60 9.98 32.17
C ASP A 312 13.28 10.57 32.73
N ALA A 313 12.21 10.67 31.95
CA ALA A 313 10.89 11.06 32.47
C ALA A 313 9.76 10.29 31.81
N ASP A 314 9.51 9.08 32.34
CA ASP A 314 8.19 8.50 32.65
C ASP A 314 8.29 6.97 32.71
N GLY A 315 8.86 6.49 33.81
CA GLY A 315 8.77 5.09 34.24
C GLY A 315 8.11 5.03 35.60
N ASP A 316 6.93 4.40 35.68
CA ASP A 316 6.58 3.57 36.84
C ASP A 316 5.44 2.59 36.52
N ALA A 317 5.75 1.31 36.47
CA ALA A 317 4.90 0.19 36.89
C ALA A 317 5.68 -1.12 36.72
N THR A 318 6.26 -1.58 37.83
CA THR A 318 6.96 -2.86 38.00
C THR A 318 6.10 -4.10 37.63
N PRO A 319 6.69 -5.16 37.04
CA PRO A 319 6.01 -6.45 36.92
C PRO A 319 6.34 -7.37 38.12
N GLU A 320 5.30 -7.80 38.83
CA GLU A 320 5.40 -8.87 39.83
C GLU A 320 5.51 -10.25 39.16
N SER A 321 6.41 -11.06 39.72
CA SER A 321 6.64 -12.46 39.40
C SER A 321 5.55 -13.39 39.95
N ALA A 322 5.17 -14.42 39.19
CA ALA A 322 5.13 -15.83 39.64
C ALA A 322 4.36 -16.72 38.65
N GLY A 323 4.84 -17.93 38.43
CA GLY A 323 3.99 -19.04 37.96
C GLY A 323 4.57 -19.88 36.84
N SER A 324 5.66 -20.59 37.12
CA SER A 324 6.02 -21.80 36.38
C SER A 324 4.93 -22.86 36.57
N ASP A 325 4.33 -23.33 35.48
CA ASP A 325 3.64 -24.62 35.47
C ASP A 325 4.05 -25.39 34.20
N GLU A 326 4.84 -26.43 34.43
CA GLU A 326 5.08 -27.51 33.48
C GLU A 326 3.76 -28.27 33.24
N ARG A 327 3.42 -28.51 31.97
CA ARG A 327 2.93 -29.82 31.48
C ARG A 327 2.60 -29.78 29.98
N GLY A 328 3.19 -30.73 29.25
CA GLY A 328 2.54 -31.34 28.10
C GLY A 328 3.17 -31.06 26.73
N GLN A 329 4.33 -31.65 26.47
CA GLN A 329 4.70 -32.03 25.10
C GLN A 329 3.57 -32.90 24.52
N THR A 330 2.92 -32.40 23.47
CA THR A 330 2.24 -33.26 22.50
C THR A 330 2.80 -32.93 21.13
N ASP A 331 3.65 -33.84 20.69
CA ASP A 331 4.16 -34.00 19.34
C ASP A 331 2.99 -34.30 18.40
N LYS A 332 2.62 -33.33 17.56
CA LYS A 332 1.88 -33.51 16.30
C LYS A 332 2.26 -32.40 15.33
N SER A 333 3.16 -32.71 14.41
CA SER A 333 3.23 -32.04 13.11
C SER A 333 1.82 -31.97 12.50
N PRO A 334 1.32 -30.80 12.08
CA PRO A 334 0.37 -30.73 11.00
C PRO A 334 1.17 -30.69 9.71
N ASP A 335 1.09 -31.77 8.93
CA ASP A 335 1.38 -31.74 7.52
C ASP A 335 0.74 -30.48 6.91
N ALA A 336 1.57 -29.64 6.29
CA ALA A 336 1.06 -28.54 5.47
C ALA A 336 0.18 -29.16 4.37
N PRO A 337 -1.11 -28.84 4.29
CA PRO A 337 -1.92 -29.31 3.18
C PRO A 337 -1.35 -28.71 1.90
N SER A 338 -1.02 -29.54 0.92
CA SER A 338 -0.67 -29.10 -0.42
C SER A 338 -1.85 -28.27 -0.96
N VAL A 339 -1.64 -26.99 -1.20
CA VAL A 339 -2.67 -26.10 -1.76
C VAL A 339 -2.99 -26.59 -3.17
N ALA A 340 -4.25 -26.97 -3.40
CA ALA A 340 -4.77 -27.32 -4.71
C ALA A 340 -4.71 -26.08 -5.64
N PRO A 341 -4.49 -26.25 -6.96
CA PRO A 341 -4.44 -25.13 -7.90
C PRO A 341 -5.74 -24.31 -7.88
N TYR A 342 -5.63 -23.00 -8.15
CA TYR A 342 -6.73 -22.03 -8.21
C TYR A 342 -7.77 -22.40 -9.27
N ASP A 343 -8.74 -23.21 -8.86
CA ASP A 343 -9.74 -23.80 -9.73
C ASP A 343 -10.94 -22.85 -9.92
N ILE A 344 -11.10 -22.33 -11.14
CA ILE A 344 -12.22 -21.46 -11.52
C ILE A 344 -13.58 -22.16 -11.32
N ASP A 345 -13.62 -23.49 -11.24
CA ASP A 345 -14.83 -24.25 -10.90
C ASP A 345 -15.30 -24.02 -9.45
N VAL A 346 -14.45 -23.52 -8.54
CA VAL A 346 -14.88 -23.05 -7.21
C VAL A 346 -15.84 -21.87 -7.38
N MET A 347 -15.49 -20.89 -8.23
CA MET A 347 -16.34 -19.73 -8.51
C MET A 347 -17.69 -20.17 -9.10
N ARG A 348 -17.69 -21.11 -10.06
CA ARG A 348 -18.94 -21.67 -10.61
C ARG A 348 -19.83 -22.28 -9.52
N ARG A 349 -19.26 -23.10 -8.63
CA ARG A 349 -20.01 -23.73 -7.54
C ARG A 349 -20.53 -22.70 -6.53
N GLU A 350 -19.74 -21.67 -6.22
CA GLU A 350 -20.18 -20.56 -5.36
C GLU A 350 -21.30 -19.74 -6.00
N ILE A 351 -21.31 -19.57 -7.32
CA ILE A 351 -22.42 -18.92 -8.03
C ILE A 351 -23.71 -19.75 -7.89
N THR A 352 -23.62 -21.08 -8.02
CA THR A 352 -24.82 -21.95 -7.96
C THR A 352 -25.51 -21.99 -6.60
N MET A 353 -24.79 -21.74 -5.51
CA MET A 353 -25.35 -21.74 -4.15
C MET A 353 -26.00 -20.41 -3.75
N ILE A 354 -25.87 -19.35 -4.55
CA ILE A 354 -26.35 -18.01 -4.22
C ILE A 354 -27.84 -17.97 -3.82
N PRO A 355 -28.78 -18.62 -4.54
CA PRO A 355 -30.20 -18.59 -4.15
C PRO A 355 -30.43 -19.11 -2.73
N GLU A 356 -29.73 -20.18 -2.34
CA GLU A 356 -29.81 -20.74 -0.98
C GLU A 356 -29.17 -19.82 0.06
N VAL A 357 -28.04 -19.19 -0.27
CA VAL A 357 -27.38 -18.19 0.58
C VAL A 357 -28.33 -17.04 0.89
N VAL A 358 -28.96 -16.47 -0.15
CA VAL A 358 -29.94 -15.38 0.01
C VAL A 358 -31.12 -15.85 0.88
N ALA A 359 -31.69 -17.03 0.59
CA ALA A 359 -32.81 -17.58 1.37
C ALA A 359 -32.47 -17.71 2.87
N ARG A 360 -31.30 -18.27 3.19
CA ARG A 360 -30.83 -18.46 4.57
C ARG A 360 -30.70 -17.14 5.32
N HIS A 361 -30.20 -16.10 4.66
CA HIS A 361 -29.96 -14.81 5.29
C HIS A 361 -31.28 -14.07 5.55
N LEU A 362 -32.20 -14.09 4.60
CA LEU A 362 -33.53 -13.48 4.77
C LEU A 362 -34.37 -14.18 5.85
N ALA A 363 -34.15 -15.48 6.07
CA ALA A 363 -34.79 -16.25 7.13
C ALA A 363 -34.32 -15.83 8.54
N ASP A 364 -33.12 -15.27 8.68
CA ASP A 364 -32.53 -14.83 9.97
C ASP A 364 -32.70 -15.89 11.08
N PRO A 365 -32.20 -17.12 10.92
CA PRO A 365 -32.50 -18.24 11.82
C PRO A 365 -32.08 -17.99 13.28
N GLY A 366 -31.06 -17.14 13.49
CA GLY A 366 -30.59 -16.73 14.81
C GLY A 366 -31.31 -15.51 15.39
N GLY A 367 -32.14 -14.82 14.61
CA GLY A 367 -32.76 -13.55 14.99
C GLY A 367 -31.77 -12.40 15.19
N GLU A 368 -30.58 -12.49 14.60
CA GLU A 368 -29.48 -11.52 14.79
C GLU A 368 -29.80 -10.19 14.12
N VAL A 369 -30.36 -10.25 12.90
CA VAL A 369 -30.75 -9.05 12.16
C VAL A 369 -31.90 -8.34 12.87
N ALA A 370 -32.89 -9.10 13.34
CA ALA A 370 -33.99 -8.56 14.15
C ALA A 370 -33.51 -7.89 15.45
N ARG A 371 -32.55 -8.52 16.16
CA ARG A 371 -31.98 -7.94 17.40
C ARG A 371 -31.24 -6.65 17.12
N LEU A 372 -30.38 -6.61 16.09
CA LEU A 372 -29.68 -5.38 15.75
C LEU A 372 -30.65 -4.26 15.37
N ALA A 373 -31.69 -4.57 14.58
CA ALA A 373 -32.73 -3.60 14.25
C ALA A 373 -33.38 -2.99 15.50
N ALA A 374 -33.71 -3.81 16.50
CA ALA A 374 -34.24 -3.32 17.78
C ALA A 374 -33.22 -2.45 18.52
N THR A 375 -31.96 -2.87 18.62
CA THR A 375 -30.88 -2.07 19.25
C THR A 375 -30.68 -0.72 18.57
N LEU A 376 -30.78 -0.64 17.24
CA LEU A 376 -30.68 0.62 16.51
C LEU A 376 -31.85 1.57 16.82
N VAL A 377 -33.06 1.04 17.05
CA VAL A 377 -34.22 1.83 17.52
C VAL A 377 -34.02 2.29 18.96
N GLU A 378 -33.60 1.40 19.86
CA GLU A 378 -33.34 1.72 21.27
C GLU A 378 -32.29 2.82 21.44
N ARG A 379 -31.24 2.78 20.62
CA ARG A 379 -30.19 3.82 20.56
C ARG A 379 -30.63 5.09 19.84
N GLY A 380 -31.83 5.10 19.26
CA GLY A 380 -32.37 6.23 18.51
C GLY A 380 -31.53 6.59 17.30
N VAL A 381 -30.89 5.64 16.61
CA VAL A 381 -30.02 5.95 15.46
C VAL A 381 -30.82 6.59 14.32
N GLU A 382 -30.25 7.63 13.70
CA GLU A 382 -30.83 8.38 12.56
C GLU A 382 -29.91 8.43 11.34
N HIS A 383 -28.62 8.16 11.54
CA HIS A 383 -27.61 8.12 10.48
C HIS A 383 -26.85 6.79 10.54
N VAL A 384 -26.77 6.09 9.42
CA VAL A 384 -26.01 4.84 9.28
C VAL A 384 -24.93 4.98 8.23
N PHE A 385 -23.73 4.54 8.61
CA PHE A 385 -22.55 4.55 7.77
C PHE A 385 -22.16 3.12 7.48
N LEU A 386 -22.19 2.73 6.21
CA LEU A 386 -21.88 1.39 5.75
C LEU A 386 -20.44 1.39 5.25
N VAL A 387 -19.53 0.83 6.03
CA VAL A 387 -18.08 1.06 5.90
C VAL A 387 -17.36 -0.22 5.51
N GLY A 388 -16.61 -0.23 4.41
CA GLY A 388 -15.91 -1.44 3.96
C GLY A 388 -14.84 -1.18 2.90
N CYS A 389 -14.30 -2.27 2.35
CA CYS A 389 -13.34 -2.28 1.23
C CYS A 389 -13.81 -3.25 0.14
N GLY A 390 -13.57 -2.92 -1.13
CA GLY A 390 -13.95 -3.76 -2.28
C GLY A 390 -15.44 -4.13 -2.28
N ASP A 391 -15.75 -5.40 -2.51
CA ASP A 391 -17.12 -5.94 -2.49
C ASP A 391 -17.90 -5.61 -1.21
N SER A 392 -17.23 -5.49 -0.06
CA SER A 392 -17.89 -5.11 1.19
C SER A 392 -18.33 -3.64 1.21
N TYR A 393 -17.59 -2.75 0.55
CA TYR A 393 -18.04 -1.37 0.31
C TYR A 393 -19.19 -1.34 -0.70
N PHE A 394 -19.11 -2.14 -1.77
CA PHE A 394 -20.19 -2.24 -2.76
C PHE A 394 -21.50 -2.74 -2.12
N ALA A 395 -21.44 -3.66 -1.16
CA ALA A 395 -22.63 -4.12 -0.45
C ALA A 395 -23.33 -2.99 0.33
N GLY A 396 -22.54 -2.08 0.91
CA GLY A 396 -23.05 -0.85 1.52
C GLY A 396 -23.71 0.07 0.49
N LEU A 397 -23.06 0.28 -0.66
CA LEU A 397 -23.59 1.13 -1.74
C LEU A 397 -24.90 0.57 -2.31
N ALA A 398 -24.96 -0.75 -2.54
CA ALA A 398 -26.11 -1.47 -3.04
C ALA A 398 -27.36 -1.32 -2.15
N THR A 399 -27.17 -1.15 -0.85
CA THR A 399 -28.26 -1.19 0.15
C THR A 399 -28.59 0.16 0.75
N ALA A 400 -27.79 1.21 0.50
CA ALA A 400 -28.02 2.55 1.04
C ALA A 400 -29.42 3.08 0.72
N LEU A 401 -29.91 2.88 -0.51
CA LEU A 401 -31.26 3.28 -0.91
C LEU A 401 -32.36 2.54 -0.12
N ALA A 402 -32.16 1.25 0.18
CA ALA A 402 -33.10 0.47 0.97
C ALA A 402 -33.22 1.00 2.41
N PHE A 403 -32.12 1.38 3.05
CA PHE A 403 -32.15 2.03 4.37
C PHE A 403 -32.89 3.38 4.32
N GLN A 404 -32.58 4.22 3.32
CA GLN A 404 -33.24 5.51 3.16
C GLN A 404 -34.75 5.37 2.97
N ARG A 405 -35.17 4.47 2.08
CA ARG A 405 -36.57 4.27 1.72
C ARG A 405 -37.38 3.61 2.85
N HIS A 406 -36.86 2.50 3.39
CA HIS A 406 -37.64 1.62 4.26
C HIS A 406 -37.39 1.86 5.73
N ALA A 407 -36.15 2.11 6.16
CA ALA A 407 -35.86 2.48 7.55
C ALA A 407 -36.11 3.98 7.82
N GLY A 408 -36.09 4.83 6.78
CA GLY A 408 -36.31 6.27 6.92
C GLY A 408 -35.17 6.97 7.65
N VAL A 409 -33.94 6.51 7.41
CA VAL A 409 -32.71 7.03 8.01
C VAL A 409 -31.75 7.52 6.93
N SER A 410 -30.85 8.43 7.28
CA SER A 410 -29.75 8.77 6.38
C SER A 410 -28.80 7.58 6.29
N ALA A 411 -28.54 7.07 5.09
CA ALA A 411 -27.58 5.99 4.88
C ALA A 411 -26.57 6.36 3.80
N ARG A 412 -25.30 6.04 4.04
CA ARG A 412 -24.24 6.23 3.04
C ARG A 412 -23.16 5.17 3.16
N ALA A 413 -22.67 4.71 2.01
CA ALA A 413 -21.49 3.86 1.92
C ALA A 413 -20.23 4.71 1.95
N VAL A 414 -19.20 4.27 2.68
CA VAL A 414 -17.93 4.99 2.81
C VAL A 414 -16.78 3.98 2.76
N HIS A 415 -15.69 4.31 2.07
CA HIS A 415 -14.48 3.52 2.12
C HIS A 415 -13.90 3.50 3.54
N ALA A 416 -13.43 2.33 3.99
CA ALA A 416 -12.99 2.15 5.38
C ALA A 416 -11.87 3.09 5.81
N LEU A 417 -10.88 3.30 4.93
CA LEU A 417 -9.80 4.25 5.20
C LEU A 417 -10.35 5.68 5.33
N ASP A 418 -11.18 6.11 4.39
CA ASP A 418 -11.70 7.48 4.38
C ASP A 418 -12.58 7.76 5.60
N PHE A 419 -13.39 6.77 5.97
CA PHE A 419 -14.17 6.84 7.19
C PHE A 419 -13.25 7.02 8.41
N ALA A 420 -12.30 6.10 8.58
CA ALA A 420 -11.42 6.06 9.74
C ALA A 420 -10.53 7.30 9.86
N ARG A 421 -10.12 7.88 8.73
CA ARG A 421 -9.11 8.94 8.71
C ARG A 421 -9.65 10.33 8.49
N TYR A 422 -10.78 10.50 7.81
CA TYR A 422 -11.24 11.84 7.44
C TYR A 422 -12.64 12.16 7.96
N GLN A 423 -13.47 11.15 8.23
CA GLN A 423 -14.88 11.40 8.51
C GLN A 423 -15.29 11.13 9.95
N VAL A 424 -14.60 10.23 10.67
CA VAL A 424 -15.02 9.72 11.98
C VAL A 424 -15.28 10.82 13.04
N ARG A 425 -14.60 11.96 12.93
CA ARG A 425 -14.77 13.12 13.85
C ARG A 425 -16.04 13.94 13.59
N TYR A 426 -16.58 13.87 12.38
CA TYR A 426 -17.58 14.80 11.87
C TYR A 426 -18.94 14.13 11.62
N LEU A 427 -19.17 12.94 12.20
CA LEU A 427 -20.45 12.28 12.10
C LEU A 427 -21.51 13.11 12.84
N PRO A 428 -22.74 13.18 12.29
CA PRO A 428 -23.88 13.70 13.03
C PRO A 428 -24.10 12.93 14.34
N GLU A 429 -24.77 13.55 15.31
CA GLU A 429 -25.26 12.83 16.48
C GLU A 429 -26.15 11.65 16.06
N ARG A 430 -26.27 10.64 16.94
CA ARG A 430 -27.14 9.47 16.71
C ARG A 430 -26.74 8.68 15.45
N SER A 431 -25.42 8.62 15.21
CA SER A 431 -24.83 7.82 14.14
C SER A 431 -24.48 6.40 14.60
N ALA A 432 -24.65 5.43 13.70
CA ALA A 432 -24.11 4.09 13.81
C ALA A 432 -23.23 3.76 12.60
N VAL A 433 -22.22 2.94 12.84
CA VAL A 433 -21.20 2.56 11.85
C VAL A 433 -21.23 1.06 11.69
N VAL A 434 -21.74 0.58 10.56
CA VAL A 434 -21.73 -0.85 10.20
C VAL A 434 -20.47 -1.10 9.39
N CYS A 435 -19.48 -1.70 10.03
CA CYS A 435 -18.21 -2.09 9.45
C CYS A 435 -18.37 -3.47 8.78
N VAL A 436 -18.37 -3.47 7.46
CA VAL A 436 -18.65 -4.62 6.59
C VAL A 436 -17.34 -5.27 6.15
N SER A 437 -17.15 -6.54 6.52
CA SER A 437 -16.05 -7.37 6.02
C SER A 437 -16.38 -8.84 6.20
N PHE A 438 -16.53 -9.59 5.10
CA PHE A 438 -16.78 -11.03 5.17
C PHE A 438 -15.72 -11.77 6.02
N SER A 439 -14.43 -11.53 5.76
CA SER A 439 -13.34 -12.23 6.46
C SER A 439 -13.15 -11.78 7.92
N GLY A 440 -13.58 -10.56 8.25
CA GLY A 440 -13.30 -9.91 9.55
C GLY A 440 -11.82 -9.62 9.79
N LYS A 441 -10.97 -9.74 8.76
CA LYS A 441 -9.51 -9.56 8.85
C LYS A 441 -9.02 -8.26 8.21
N VAL A 442 -9.85 -7.57 7.43
CA VAL A 442 -9.44 -6.36 6.68
C VAL A 442 -9.05 -5.25 7.64
N GLY A 443 -7.77 -4.86 7.60
CA GLY A 443 -7.17 -3.98 8.60
C GLY A 443 -7.81 -2.59 8.66
N ARG A 444 -8.14 -2.01 7.50
CA ARG A 444 -8.81 -0.70 7.43
C ARG A 444 -10.24 -0.73 7.97
N THR A 445 -10.97 -1.85 7.78
CA THR A 445 -12.31 -2.00 8.35
C THR A 445 -12.25 -2.19 9.87
N THR A 446 -11.27 -2.94 10.37
CA THR A 446 -10.99 -3.06 11.82
C THR A 446 -10.64 -1.71 12.43
N GLU A 447 -9.80 -0.92 11.75
CA GLU A 447 -9.48 0.44 12.15
C GLU A 447 -10.72 1.34 12.20
N ALA A 448 -11.59 1.28 11.18
CA ALA A 448 -12.83 2.03 11.16
C ALA A 448 -13.74 1.72 12.37
N ALA A 449 -13.85 0.44 12.75
CA ALA A 449 -14.59 0.04 13.95
C ALA A 449 -13.97 0.58 15.24
N ALA A 450 -12.64 0.46 15.37
CA ALA A 450 -11.91 0.97 16.53
C ALA A 450 -12.04 2.49 16.65
N GLN A 451 -11.93 3.22 15.53
CA GLN A 451 -12.08 4.68 15.51
C GLN A 451 -13.52 5.09 15.81
N ALA A 452 -14.53 4.42 15.24
CA ALA A 452 -15.93 4.70 15.53
C ALA A 452 -16.18 4.66 17.06
N ARG A 453 -15.71 3.61 17.74
CA ARG A 453 -15.83 3.48 19.20
C ARG A 453 -15.03 4.54 19.95
N ARG A 454 -13.79 4.79 19.55
CA ARG A 454 -12.93 5.82 20.15
C ARG A 454 -13.61 7.20 20.13
N PHE A 455 -14.35 7.52 19.07
CA PHE A 455 -15.10 8.77 18.93
C PHE A 455 -16.57 8.67 19.39
N GLY A 456 -16.95 7.60 20.10
CA GLY A 456 -18.25 7.47 20.76
C GLY A 456 -19.41 7.03 19.84
N HIS A 457 -19.14 6.60 18.61
CA HIS A 457 -20.15 6.09 17.68
C HIS A 457 -20.39 4.60 17.89
N PHE A 458 -21.64 4.15 17.73
CA PHE A 458 -21.99 2.74 17.86
C PHE A 458 -21.46 1.93 16.67
N ALA A 459 -20.51 1.05 16.92
CA ALA A 459 -19.85 0.25 15.89
C ALA A 459 -20.43 -1.18 15.82
N VAL A 460 -20.81 -1.61 14.62
CA VAL A 460 -21.33 -2.95 14.33
C VAL A 460 -20.36 -3.64 13.37
N ALA A 461 -19.88 -4.84 13.71
CA ALA A 461 -19.11 -5.69 12.82
C ALA A 461 -20.04 -6.63 12.03
N LEU A 462 -20.22 -6.39 10.73
CA LEU A 462 -20.89 -7.33 9.82
C LEU A 462 -19.83 -8.27 9.21
N THR A 463 -19.72 -9.50 9.72
CA THR A 463 -18.60 -10.41 9.43
C THR A 463 -18.96 -11.88 9.55
N ASN A 464 -18.26 -12.75 8.82
CA ASN A 464 -18.35 -14.21 9.00
C ASN A 464 -17.50 -14.68 10.20
N ASN A 465 -16.46 -13.93 10.54
CA ASN A 465 -15.57 -14.25 11.64
C ASN A 465 -16.04 -13.58 12.94
N ARG A 466 -16.78 -14.34 13.75
CA ARG A 466 -17.40 -13.88 15.02
C ARG A 466 -16.40 -13.51 16.11
N GLU A 467 -15.17 -14.03 16.03
CA GLU A 467 -14.12 -13.84 17.04
C GLU A 467 -12.89 -13.11 16.48
N GLY A 468 -13.01 -12.57 15.26
CA GLY A 468 -11.91 -11.92 14.56
C GLY A 468 -11.56 -10.52 15.06
N ALA A 469 -10.51 -9.93 14.49
CA ALA A 469 -10.05 -8.59 14.84
C ALA A 469 -11.15 -7.53 14.69
N LEU A 470 -11.93 -7.58 13.60
CA LEU A 470 -13.07 -6.68 13.41
C LEU A 470 -14.15 -6.87 14.49
N ALA A 471 -14.45 -8.11 14.87
CA ALA A 471 -15.44 -8.41 15.90
C ALA A 471 -15.01 -7.85 17.27
N ALA A 472 -13.73 -8.01 17.62
CA ALA A 472 -13.16 -7.44 18.85
C ALA A 472 -13.13 -5.90 18.84
N ALA A 473 -12.98 -5.29 17.66
CA ALA A 473 -12.94 -3.84 17.49
C ALA A 473 -14.34 -3.18 17.50
N ALA A 474 -15.44 -3.92 17.37
CA ALA A 474 -16.81 -3.37 17.34
C ALA A 474 -17.53 -3.49 18.70
N ASP A 475 -18.68 -2.83 18.85
CA ASP A 475 -19.54 -2.96 20.04
C ASP A 475 -20.46 -4.18 19.95
N THR A 476 -20.80 -4.61 18.74
CA THR A 476 -21.61 -5.81 18.50
C THR A 476 -21.27 -6.44 17.15
N VAL A 477 -21.59 -7.72 17.00
CA VAL A 477 -21.33 -8.51 15.80
C VAL A 477 -22.65 -8.92 15.16
N LEU A 478 -22.79 -8.64 13.88
CA LEU A 478 -23.83 -9.19 13.01
C LEU A 478 -23.20 -10.27 12.13
N PRO A 479 -23.45 -11.56 12.38
CA PRO A 479 -22.86 -12.65 11.61
C PRO A 479 -23.53 -12.81 10.23
N VAL A 480 -22.74 -13.20 9.23
CA VAL A 480 -23.22 -13.44 7.86
C VAL A 480 -23.33 -14.95 7.57
N ASP A 481 -22.47 -15.80 8.16
CA ASP A 481 -22.54 -17.27 8.10
C ASP A 481 -22.70 -17.85 6.66
N VAL A 482 -21.89 -17.36 5.70
CA VAL A 482 -21.85 -17.89 4.31
C VAL A 482 -20.79 -19.00 4.22
N PRO A 483 -21.11 -20.18 3.66
CA PRO A 483 -20.12 -21.22 3.40
C PRO A 483 -19.15 -20.80 2.28
N THR A 484 -17.85 -21.05 2.46
CA THR A 484 -16.84 -20.89 1.40
C THR A 484 -16.43 -22.26 0.87
N LEU A 485 -16.41 -22.44 -0.45
CA LEU A 485 -16.09 -23.72 -1.09
C LEU A 485 -14.61 -23.83 -1.49
N GLY A 486 -13.82 -22.81 -1.19
CA GLY A 486 -12.40 -22.72 -1.50
C GLY A 486 -11.97 -21.26 -1.62
N PHE A 487 -10.84 -21.03 -2.27
CA PHE A 487 -10.39 -19.69 -2.60
C PHE A 487 -10.93 -19.28 -3.98
N SER A 488 -11.76 -18.25 -4.02
CA SER A 488 -12.51 -17.84 -5.21
C SER A 488 -12.89 -16.35 -5.10
N PRO A 489 -13.05 -15.64 -6.24
CA PRO A 489 -13.65 -14.32 -6.30
C PRO A 489 -14.94 -14.24 -5.49
N GLY A 490 -15.08 -13.19 -4.65
CA GLY A 490 -16.25 -13.04 -3.79
C GLY A 490 -17.52 -12.92 -4.61
N THR A 491 -18.37 -13.95 -4.61
CA THR A 491 -19.67 -13.96 -5.31
C THR A 491 -20.81 -14.23 -4.32
N SER A 492 -20.86 -15.43 -3.76
CA SER A 492 -21.82 -15.80 -2.71
C SER A 492 -21.65 -14.98 -1.43
N THR A 493 -20.41 -14.64 -1.07
CA THR A 493 -20.10 -13.81 0.11
C THR A 493 -20.62 -12.38 -0.05
N TYR A 494 -20.47 -11.78 -1.24
CA TYR A 494 -21.03 -10.47 -1.56
C TYR A 494 -22.55 -10.46 -1.43
N LEU A 495 -23.23 -11.44 -2.03
CA LEU A 495 -24.70 -11.49 -1.99
C LEU A 495 -25.26 -11.87 -0.62
N GLY A 496 -24.51 -12.61 0.21
CA GLY A 496 -24.82 -12.74 1.62
C GLY A 496 -24.82 -11.38 2.33
N LEU A 497 -23.77 -10.58 2.16
CA LEU A 497 -23.70 -9.24 2.75
C LEU A 497 -24.85 -8.34 2.30
N VAL A 498 -25.17 -8.30 1.01
CA VAL A 498 -26.28 -7.52 0.45
C VAL A 498 -27.62 -7.99 1.02
N ALA A 499 -27.86 -9.30 1.08
CA ALA A 499 -29.11 -9.87 1.62
C ALA A 499 -29.29 -9.52 3.11
N THR A 500 -28.23 -9.64 3.92
CA THR A 500 -28.28 -9.29 5.35
C THR A 500 -28.54 -7.79 5.55
N LEU A 501 -27.89 -6.91 4.78
CA LEU A 501 -28.10 -5.47 4.90
C LEU A 501 -29.49 -5.04 4.40
N ALA A 502 -30.00 -5.63 3.32
CA ALA A 502 -31.35 -5.39 2.84
C ALA A 502 -32.41 -5.85 3.87
N ASP A 503 -32.22 -7.02 4.48
CA ASP A 503 -33.07 -7.52 5.55
C ASP A 503 -33.03 -6.60 6.78
N LEU A 504 -31.85 -6.11 7.16
CA LEU A 504 -31.67 -5.14 8.25
C LEU A 504 -32.44 -3.85 7.98
N ALA A 505 -32.38 -3.31 6.76
CA ALA A 505 -33.11 -2.10 6.40
C ALA A 505 -34.64 -2.27 6.58
N LEU A 506 -35.19 -3.41 6.16
CA LEU A 506 -36.62 -3.69 6.31
C LEU A 506 -37.04 -3.94 7.75
N ARG A 507 -36.28 -4.76 8.49
CA ARG A 507 -36.57 -5.05 9.90
C ARG A 507 -36.44 -3.81 10.76
N TRP A 508 -35.47 -2.94 10.47
CA TRP A 508 -35.34 -1.67 11.15
C TRP A 508 -36.49 -0.72 10.82
N GLY A 509 -36.94 -0.64 9.56
CA GLY A 509 -38.15 0.09 9.19
C GLY A 509 -39.40 -0.39 9.93
N ALA A 510 -39.62 -1.71 9.99
CA ALA A 510 -40.71 -2.32 10.75
C ALA A 510 -40.61 -2.01 12.25
N ALA A 511 -39.41 -2.12 12.84
CA ALA A 511 -39.18 -1.81 14.25
C ALA A 511 -39.43 -0.33 14.58
N ARG A 512 -39.29 0.57 13.59
CA ARG A 512 -39.66 2.00 13.66
C ARG A 512 -41.14 2.26 13.38
N GLY A 513 -41.96 1.22 13.18
CA GLY A 513 -43.38 1.34 12.89
C GLY A 513 -43.71 1.77 11.46
N ARG A 514 -42.78 1.64 10.52
CA ARG A 514 -43.01 1.95 9.09
C ARG A 514 -43.64 0.75 8.40
N ASP A 515 -44.50 1.01 7.41
CA ASP A 515 -45.05 -0.05 6.56
C ASP A 515 -43.99 -0.52 5.55
N VAL A 516 -43.53 -1.75 5.76
CA VAL A 516 -42.57 -2.44 4.89
C VAL A 516 -43.15 -3.70 4.28
N GLY A 517 -44.46 -3.97 4.44
CA GLY A 517 -45.06 -5.27 4.11
C GLY A 517 -44.88 -5.67 2.64
N ALA A 518 -45.14 -4.74 1.71
CA ALA A 518 -44.94 -4.98 0.28
C ALA A 518 -43.46 -5.19 -0.08
N ALA A 519 -42.57 -4.37 0.47
CA ALA A 519 -41.13 -4.49 0.24
C ALA A 519 -40.57 -5.80 0.81
N ARG A 520 -41.06 -6.23 1.98
CA ARG A 520 -40.72 -7.50 2.60
C ARG A 520 -41.15 -8.69 1.76
N ALA A 521 -42.40 -8.69 1.30
CA ALA A 521 -42.92 -9.74 0.43
C ALA A 521 -42.11 -9.84 -0.88
N ALA A 522 -41.68 -8.71 -1.44
CA ALA A 522 -40.81 -8.70 -2.62
C ALA A 522 -39.42 -9.27 -2.30
N LEU A 523 -38.78 -8.83 -1.21
CA LEU A 523 -37.47 -9.35 -0.81
C LEU A 523 -37.51 -10.85 -0.49
N ASP A 524 -38.58 -11.34 0.15
CA ASP A 524 -38.80 -12.77 0.42
C ASP A 524 -38.91 -13.63 -0.86
N SER A 525 -39.30 -13.02 -1.98
CA SER A 525 -39.31 -13.70 -3.28
C SER A 525 -37.93 -13.78 -3.94
N ALA A 526 -36.96 -12.97 -3.49
CA ALA A 526 -35.64 -12.84 -4.11
C ALA A 526 -34.90 -14.17 -4.33
N PRO A 527 -34.94 -15.18 -3.43
CA PRO A 527 -34.30 -16.47 -3.69
C PRO A 527 -34.81 -17.17 -4.96
N ALA A 528 -36.13 -17.20 -5.15
CA ALA A 528 -36.73 -17.80 -6.34
C ALA A 528 -36.44 -16.96 -7.59
N LEU A 529 -36.41 -15.63 -7.46
CA LEU A 529 -36.03 -14.73 -8.56
C LEU A 529 -34.55 -14.93 -8.95
N ALA A 530 -33.67 -15.15 -7.97
CA ALA A 530 -32.25 -15.41 -8.18
C ALA A 530 -32.02 -16.73 -8.92
N GLU A 531 -32.72 -17.79 -8.54
CA GLU A 531 -32.66 -19.07 -9.26
C GLU A 531 -33.08 -18.92 -10.73
N ARG A 532 -34.21 -18.24 -11.00
CA ARG A 532 -34.65 -17.97 -12.37
C ARG A 532 -33.66 -17.12 -13.15
N THR A 533 -33.09 -16.11 -12.51
CA THR A 533 -32.08 -15.23 -13.13
C THR A 533 -30.83 -16.01 -13.52
N LEU A 534 -30.31 -16.88 -12.65
CA LEU A 534 -29.18 -17.74 -12.96
C LEU A 534 -29.45 -18.65 -14.16
N LEU A 535 -30.59 -19.34 -14.15
CA LEU A 535 -30.98 -20.24 -15.24
C LEU A 535 -31.10 -19.51 -16.58
N ALA A 536 -31.67 -18.29 -16.57
CA ALA A 536 -31.85 -17.49 -17.77
C ALA A 536 -30.53 -16.96 -18.37
N ASN A 537 -29.46 -16.87 -17.56
CA ASN A 537 -28.19 -16.27 -17.97
C ASN A 537 -27.08 -17.25 -18.35
N ALA A 538 -27.28 -18.56 -18.20
CA ALA A 538 -26.26 -19.56 -18.55
C ALA A 538 -25.70 -19.39 -19.97
N GLY A 539 -26.55 -19.13 -20.97
CA GLY A 539 -26.12 -18.87 -22.35
C GLY A 539 -25.78 -17.40 -22.65
N PRO A 540 -26.61 -16.43 -22.26
CA PRO A 540 -26.33 -15.02 -22.51
C PRO A 540 -25.00 -14.51 -21.91
N ALA A 541 -24.66 -14.93 -20.69
CA ALA A 541 -23.42 -14.50 -20.04
C ALA A 541 -22.17 -15.04 -20.77
N GLU A 542 -22.21 -16.27 -21.27
CA GLU A 542 -21.14 -16.85 -22.08
C GLU A 542 -20.93 -16.08 -23.39
N LYS A 543 -22.02 -15.69 -24.08
CA LYS A 543 -21.94 -14.87 -25.30
C LYS A 543 -21.37 -13.48 -25.03
N ALA A 544 -21.80 -12.85 -23.93
CA ALA A 544 -21.25 -11.56 -23.52
C ALA A 544 -19.76 -11.66 -23.18
N ALA A 545 -19.33 -12.75 -22.53
CA ALA A 545 -17.92 -13.02 -22.26
C ALA A 545 -17.10 -13.12 -23.55
N GLN A 546 -17.57 -13.87 -24.55
CA GLN A 546 -16.89 -13.99 -25.84
C GLN A 546 -16.71 -12.63 -26.52
N ALA A 547 -17.75 -11.79 -26.54
CA ALA A 547 -17.68 -10.45 -27.11
C ALA A 547 -16.68 -9.53 -26.38
N ILE A 548 -16.59 -9.65 -25.05
CA ILE A 548 -15.66 -8.83 -24.24
C ILE A 548 -14.21 -9.30 -24.37
N ALA A 549 -13.98 -10.61 -24.49
CA ALA A 549 -12.65 -11.21 -24.59
C ALA A 549 -11.82 -10.65 -25.75
N GLU A 550 -12.46 -10.20 -26.83
CA GLU A 550 -11.81 -9.70 -28.05
C GLU A 550 -11.26 -8.26 -27.91
N HIS A 551 -11.70 -7.49 -26.91
CA HIS A 551 -11.41 -6.05 -26.82
C HIS A 551 -10.42 -5.63 -25.72
N GLY A 552 -10.11 -6.51 -24.75
CA GLY A 552 -9.06 -6.30 -23.74
C GLY A 552 -9.44 -5.39 -22.56
N TRP A 553 -10.52 -4.60 -22.66
CA TRP A 553 -11.13 -3.87 -21.55
C TRP A 553 -12.63 -3.64 -21.81
N THR A 554 -13.38 -3.29 -20.77
CA THR A 554 -14.82 -2.96 -20.88
C THR A 554 -15.25 -1.98 -19.78
N ALA A 555 -16.31 -1.23 -20.02
CA ALA A 555 -16.95 -0.35 -19.04
C ALA A 555 -18.23 -0.98 -18.48
N PHE A 556 -18.49 -0.80 -17.19
CA PHE A 556 -19.71 -1.17 -16.49
C PHE A 556 -20.40 0.10 -15.98
N LEU A 557 -21.63 0.32 -16.42
CA LEU A 557 -22.41 1.51 -16.14
C LEU A 557 -23.61 1.16 -15.26
N GLY A 558 -23.83 1.93 -14.21
CA GLY A 558 -25.01 1.78 -13.37
C GLY A 558 -25.32 3.06 -12.61
N ALA A 559 -26.56 3.18 -12.11
CA ALA A 559 -26.99 4.31 -11.30
C ALA A 559 -27.68 3.83 -10.02
N GLY A 560 -27.68 4.69 -9.00
CA GLY A 560 -28.28 4.39 -7.70
C GLY A 560 -27.75 3.08 -7.11
N PRO A 561 -28.60 2.13 -6.69
CA PRO A 561 -28.14 0.86 -6.14
C PRO A 561 -27.34 0.03 -7.16
N ASN A 562 -27.56 0.21 -8.45
CA ASN A 562 -26.87 -0.52 -9.51
C ASN A 562 -25.52 0.08 -9.90
N GLU A 563 -25.15 1.25 -9.37
CA GLU A 563 -23.74 1.66 -9.41
C GLU A 563 -22.88 0.66 -8.62
N ALA A 564 -23.40 0.09 -7.53
CA ALA A 564 -22.73 -1.01 -6.83
C ALA A 564 -22.60 -2.27 -7.68
N SER A 565 -23.65 -2.63 -8.44
CA SER A 565 -23.61 -3.75 -9.40
C SER A 565 -22.56 -3.51 -10.49
N ALA A 566 -22.45 -2.28 -10.99
CA ALA A 566 -21.43 -1.91 -11.98
C ALA A 566 -20.01 -2.08 -11.42
N LYS A 567 -19.76 -1.56 -10.21
CA LYS A 567 -18.47 -1.74 -9.50
C LYS A 567 -18.16 -3.20 -9.22
N PHE A 568 -19.16 -3.99 -8.81
CA PHE A 568 -19.03 -5.43 -8.60
C PHE A 568 -18.67 -6.17 -9.89
N GLY A 569 -19.37 -5.88 -11.00
CA GLY A 569 -19.08 -6.48 -12.31
C GLY A 569 -17.66 -6.20 -12.78
N ALA A 570 -17.21 -4.94 -12.69
CA ALA A 570 -15.84 -4.56 -12.99
C ALA A 570 -14.82 -5.27 -12.09
N ALA A 571 -15.11 -5.41 -10.78
CA ALA A 571 -14.24 -6.12 -9.86
C ALA A 571 -14.05 -7.59 -10.24
N LYS A 572 -15.11 -8.27 -10.70
CA LYS A 572 -15.00 -9.67 -11.15
C LYS A 572 -14.10 -9.84 -12.37
N LEU A 573 -13.91 -8.80 -13.18
CA LEU A 573 -12.95 -8.82 -14.30
C LEU A 573 -11.49 -8.78 -13.85
N PHE A 574 -11.18 -8.04 -12.78
CA PHE A 574 -9.84 -8.06 -12.21
C PHE A 574 -9.53 -9.40 -11.54
N GLU A 575 -10.52 -9.96 -10.84
CA GLU A 575 -10.33 -11.13 -9.98
C GLU A 575 -10.31 -12.47 -10.72
N GLY A 576 -11.06 -12.65 -11.80
CA GLY A 576 -11.05 -13.91 -12.56
C GLY A 576 -10.29 -13.79 -13.88
N PRO A 577 -10.82 -13.02 -14.84
CA PRO A 577 -10.24 -12.83 -16.17
C PRO A 577 -8.91 -12.07 -16.23
N GLN A 578 -8.58 -11.30 -15.19
CA GLN A 578 -7.40 -10.42 -15.17
C GLN A 578 -7.46 -9.35 -16.28
N LEU A 579 -8.66 -8.83 -16.55
CA LEU A 579 -8.92 -7.78 -17.54
C LEU A 579 -9.23 -6.45 -16.87
N VAL A 580 -9.04 -5.37 -17.62
CA VAL A 580 -9.41 -4.03 -17.15
C VAL A 580 -10.92 -3.86 -17.23
N GLY A 581 -11.58 -3.82 -16.08
CA GLY A 581 -12.98 -3.41 -15.94
C GLY A 581 -13.07 -1.99 -15.39
N LEU A 582 -13.59 -1.05 -16.16
CA LEU A 582 -13.90 0.29 -15.65
C LEU A 582 -15.33 0.29 -15.13
N SER A 583 -15.58 0.86 -13.95
CA SER A 583 -16.94 1.06 -13.44
C SER A 583 -17.19 2.54 -13.22
N THR A 584 -18.25 3.07 -13.81
CA THR A 584 -18.61 4.47 -13.67
C THR A 584 -20.11 4.64 -13.50
N ASN A 585 -20.51 5.79 -12.98
CA ASN A 585 -21.93 6.13 -12.94
C ASN A 585 -22.42 6.32 -14.38
N ILE A 586 -23.65 5.89 -14.68
CA ILE A 586 -24.17 5.93 -16.04
C ILE A 586 -24.17 7.34 -16.65
N GLU A 587 -24.33 8.39 -15.82
CA GLU A 587 -24.29 9.77 -16.29
C GLU A 587 -22.86 10.21 -16.62
N GLU A 588 -21.90 9.87 -15.74
CA GLU A 588 -20.50 10.28 -15.90
C GLU A 588 -19.87 9.69 -17.16
N TRP A 589 -20.29 8.49 -17.59
CA TRP A 589 -19.88 7.94 -18.87
C TRP A 589 -20.13 8.91 -20.03
N ALA A 590 -21.27 9.62 -20.04
CA ALA A 590 -21.55 10.60 -21.09
C ALA A 590 -20.65 11.84 -21.02
N HIS A 591 -20.12 12.19 -19.84
CA HIS A 591 -19.29 13.37 -19.62
C HIS A 591 -17.79 13.09 -19.69
N GLU A 592 -17.37 11.85 -19.51
CA GLU A 592 -15.96 11.48 -19.41
C GLU A 592 -15.60 10.30 -20.33
N GLU A 593 -16.10 9.09 -20.06
CA GLU A 593 -15.64 7.88 -20.74
C GLU A 593 -16.17 7.70 -22.17
N TYR A 594 -17.20 8.45 -22.56
CA TYR A 594 -17.70 8.52 -23.94
C TYR A 594 -16.57 8.84 -24.92
N PHE A 595 -15.68 9.78 -24.57
CA PHE A 595 -14.63 10.27 -25.45
C PHE A 595 -13.52 9.25 -25.76
N VAL A 596 -13.42 8.19 -24.97
CA VAL A 596 -12.47 7.09 -25.18
C VAL A 596 -13.16 5.81 -25.66
N THR A 597 -14.48 5.79 -25.73
CA THR A 597 -15.26 4.67 -26.24
C THR A 597 -15.24 4.69 -27.77
N SER A 598 -14.72 3.62 -28.38
CA SER A 598 -14.56 3.52 -29.83
C SER A 598 -15.55 2.51 -30.42
N PRO A 599 -15.78 2.52 -31.75
CA PRO A 599 -16.60 1.50 -32.39
C PRO A 599 -16.10 0.08 -32.05
N GLY A 600 -17.04 -0.81 -31.72
CA GLY A 600 -16.78 -2.17 -31.25
C GLY A 600 -16.56 -2.30 -29.74
N THR A 601 -16.11 -1.25 -29.03
CA THR A 601 -15.84 -1.33 -27.59
C THR A 601 -17.07 -1.84 -26.82
N PRO A 602 -16.93 -2.90 -26.00
CA PRO A 602 -18.05 -3.43 -25.23
C PRO A 602 -18.34 -2.50 -24.05
N VAL A 603 -19.63 -2.22 -23.84
CA VAL A 603 -20.13 -1.41 -22.72
C VAL A 603 -21.27 -2.16 -22.05
N VAL A 604 -21.10 -2.50 -20.78
CA VAL A 604 -22.08 -3.20 -19.97
C VAL A 604 -22.95 -2.19 -19.22
N VAL A 605 -24.24 -2.14 -19.54
CA VAL A 605 -25.22 -1.23 -18.92
C VAL A 605 -26.11 -2.01 -17.97
N ILE A 606 -26.01 -1.74 -16.67
CA ILE A 606 -26.86 -2.34 -15.63
C ILE A 606 -28.04 -1.41 -15.37
N ALA A 607 -29.19 -1.77 -15.94
CA ALA A 607 -30.40 -0.94 -15.92
C ALA A 607 -31.67 -1.76 -15.72
N PRO A 608 -31.89 -2.33 -14.53
CA PRO A 608 -33.20 -2.86 -14.15
C PRO A 608 -34.29 -1.80 -14.27
N THR A 609 -35.55 -2.22 -14.36
CA THR A 609 -36.69 -1.31 -14.34
C THR A 609 -36.69 -0.50 -13.03
N GLY A 610 -36.86 0.81 -13.15
CA GLY A 610 -36.65 1.72 -12.02
C GLY A 610 -36.36 3.15 -12.46
N ALA A 611 -35.81 3.93 -11.53
CA ALA A 611 -35.55 5.35 -11.71
C ALA A 611 -34.46 5.66 -12.74
N GLY A 612 -33.52 4.73 -12.97
CA GLY A 612 -32.45 4.92 -13.97
C GLY A 612 -32.75 4.39 -15.37
N ALA A 613 -33.91 3.76 -15.59
CA ALA A 613 -34.18 2.99 -16.80
C ALA A 613 -34.32 3.85 -18.08
N ASP A 614 -34.92 5.03 -17.97
CA ASP A 614 -35.05 5.96 -19.09
C ASP A 614 -33.70 6.53 -19.51
N ARG A 615 -32.88 6.96 -18.54
CA ARG A 615 -31.54 7.44 -18.80
C ARG A 615 -30.63 6.37 -19.39
N ALA A 616 -30.77 5.13 -18.92
CA ALA A 616 -30.05 4.00 -19.52
C ALA A 616 -30.44 3.76 -20.98
N ALA A 617 -31.70 3.98 -21.36
CA ALA A 617 -32.13 3.89 -22.76
C ALA A 617 -31.52 5.01 -23.62
N GLU A 618 -31.40 6.23 -23.09
CA GLU A 618 -30.71 7.33 -23.76
C GLU A 618 -29.22 7.02 -23.98
N ILE A 619 -28.55 6.51 -22.95
CA ILE A 619 -27.13 6.11 -23.02
C ILE A 619 -26.93 4.94 -23.99
N LEU A 620 -27.86 3.98 -24.01
CA LEU A 620 -27.85 2.89 -24.99
C LEU A 620 -27.98 3.42 -26.44
N SER A 621 -28.75 4.49 -26.65
CA SER A 621 -28.83 5.16 -27.96
C SER A 621 -27.51 5.78 -28.40
N GLU A 622 -26.75 6.36 -27.47
CA GLU A 622 -25.43 6.91 -27.76
C GLU A 622 -24.39 5.83 -28.04
N ILE A 623 -24.41 4.73 -27.27
CA ILE A 623 -23.55 3.56 -27.50
C ILE A 623 -23.78 2.98 -28.90
N ASP A 624 -25.04 2.80 -29.30
CA ASP A 624 -25.41 2.34 -30.65
C ASP A 624 -24.96 3.35 -31.73
N PHE A 625 -25.18 4.64 -31.50
CA PHE A 625 -24.82 5.70 -32.45
C PHE A 625 -23.32 5.74 -32.77
N ILE A 626 -22.45 5.59 -31.76
CA ILE A 626 -20.99 5.56 -31.96
C ILE A 626 -20.48 4.20 -32.45
N GLY A 627 -21.36 3.21 -32.60
CA GLY A 627 -21.02 1.86 -33.06
C GLY A 627 -20.31 1.01 -32.01
N ALA A 628 -20.42 1.35 -30.72
CA ALA A 628 -19.96 0.52 -29.62
C ALA A 628 -20.92 -0.67 -29.39
N SER A 629 -20.46 -1.69 -28.66
CA SER A 629 -21.21 -2.94 -28.47
C SER A 629 -21.86 -2.97 -27.08
N ALA A 630 -23.19 -2.91 -27.02
CA ALA A 630 -23.90 -2.90 -25.75
C ALA A 630 -24.16 -4.32 -25.21
N VAL A 631 -23.91 -4.49 -23.90
CA VAL A 631 -24.42 -5.60 -23.08
C VAL A 631 -25.34 -5.02 -22.03
N VAL A 632 -26.62 -5.40 -21.98
CA VAL A 632 -27.61 -4.83 -21.06
C VAL A 632 -28.01 -5.86 -20.01
N VAL A 633 -27.87 -5.49 -18.74
CA VAL A 633 -28.35 -6.28 -17.58
C VAL A 633 -29.65 -5.66 -17.08
N SER A 634 -30.79 -6.30 -17.34
CA SER A 634 -32.11 -5.75 -17.02
C SER A 634 -33.20 -6.83 -16.99
N ASP A 635 -34.27 -6.60 -16.24
CA ASP A 635 -35.52 -7.38 -16.28
C ASP A 635 -36.38 -7.05 -17.50
N ALA A 636 -36.13 -5.92 -18.18
CA ALA A 636 -36.72 -5.58 -19.45
C ALA A 636 -35.76 -5.83 -20.62
N ALA A 637 -36.28 -6.31 -21.74
CA ALA A 637 -35.48 -6.43 -22.96
C ALA A 637 -35.11 -5.04 -23.51
N PRO A 638 -33.87 -4.82 -23.97
CA PRO A 638 -33.45 -3.54 -24.54
C PRO A 638 -34.18 -3.26 -25.86
N ALA A 639 -34.55 -2.00 -26.08
CA ALA A 639 -35.24 -1.56 -27.29
C ALA A 639 -34.30 -1.38 -28.51
N LEU A 640 -33.00 -1.29 -28.26
CA LEU A 640 -31.94 -1.15 -29.26
C LEU A 640 -31.07 -2.42 -29.31
N PRO A 641 -30.31 -2.64 -30.39
CA PRO A 641 -29.43 -3.80 -30.51
C PRO A 641 -28.44 -3.89 -29.34
N ALA A 642 -28.56 -4.94 -28.53
CA ALA A 642 -27.66 -5.24 -27.44
C ALA A 642 -27.70 -6.73 -27.09
N LEU A 643 -26.62 -7.25 -26.50
CA LEU A 643 -26.66 -8.55 -25.82
C LEU A 643 -27.40 -8.38 -24.49
N HIS A 644 -28.47 -9.12 -24.28
CA HIS A 644 -29.30 -9.00 -23.08
C HIS A 644 -28.97 -10.09 -22.05
N LEU A 645 -28.61 -9.68 -20.84
CA LEU A 645 -28.47 -10.51 -19.64
C LEU A 645 -29.73 -10.34 -18.78
N PRO A 646 -30.77 -11.20 -18.92
CA PRO A 646 -32.09 -10.97 -18.34
C PRO A 646 -32.14 -11.14 -16.82
N LEU A 647 -32.81 -10.24 -16.12
CA LEU A 647 -33.16 -10.40 -14.70
C LEU A 647 -34.59 -10.91 -14.55
N ALA A 648 -34.87 -11.66 -13.48
CA ALA A 648 -36.24 -12.03 -13.18
C ALA A 648 -37.05 -10.82 -12.69
N GLU A 649 -38.21 -10.58 -13.31
CA GLU A 649 -39.13 -9.51 -12.91
C GLU A 649 -39.68 -9.70 -11.49
N GLY A 650 -40.05 -8.58 -10.85
CA GLY A 650 -40.80 -8.54 -9.59
C GLY A 650 -40.01 -8.09 -8.36
N LEU A 651 -38.71 -7.79 -8.51
CA LEU A 651 -37.90 -7.23 -7.44
C LEU A 651 -37.75 -5.71 -7.60
N PRO A 652 -38.14 -4.89 -6.60
CA PRO A 652 -37.93 -3.45 -6.64
C PRO A 652 -36.47 -3.06 -6.85
N GLU A 653 -36.24 -1.92 -7.51
CA GLU A 653 -34.91 -1.44 -7.88
C GLU A 653 -33.92 -1.39 -6.70
N GLU A 654 -34.35 -0.99 -5.51
CA GLU A 654 -33.49 -0.95 -4.31
C GLU A 654 -32.95 -2.33 -3.88
N PHE A 655 -33.54 -3.42 -4.36
CA PHE A 655 -33.09 -4.79 -4.10
C PHE A 655 -32.52 -5.47 -5.37
N SER A 656 -32.62 -4.81 -6.53
CA SER A 656 -32.13 -5.34 -7.81
C SER A 656 -30.65 -5.77 -7.83
N PRO A 657 -29.72 -5.22 -7.00
CA PRO A 657 -28.36 -5.75 -6.92
C PRO A 657 -28.27 -7.23 -6.53
N LEU A 658 -29.28 -7.77 -5.83
CA LEU A 658 -29.37 -9.20 -5.51
C LEU A 658 -29.52 -10.08 -6.76
N LEU A 659 -30.10 -9.53 -7.84
CA LEU A 659 -30.26 -10.23 -9.11
C LEU A 659 -29.17 -9.85 -10.10
N ALA A 660 -28.82 -8.56 -10.22
CA ALA A 660 -27.86 -8.06 -11.19
C ALA A 660 -26.45 -8.65 -11.01
N ALA A 661 -26.05 -8.96 -9.77
CA ALA A 661 -24.75 -9.58 -9.51
C ALA A 661 -24.62 -11.01 -10.06
N LEU A 662 -25.74 -11.72 -10.30
CA LEU A 662 -25.75 -13.10 -10.80
C LEU A 662 -25.20 -13.23 -12.23
N PRO A 663 -25.76 -12.53 -13.25
CA PRO A 663 -25.20 -12.57 -14.59
C PRO A 663 -23.80 -11.97 -14.66
N LEU A 664 -23.47 -10.99 -13.83
CA LEU A 664 -22.13 -10.40 -13.77
C LEU A 664 -21.09 -11.39 -13.21
N SER A 665 -21.49 -12.22 -12.24
CA SER A 665 -20.63 -13.31 -11.74
C SER A 665 -20.41 -14.38 -12.81
N LEU A 666 -21.46 -14.77 -13.53
CA LEU A 666 -21.36 -15.70 -14.66
C LEU A 666 -20.50 -15.13 -15.79
N LEU A 667 -20.63 -13.84 -16.08
CA LEU A 667 -19.81 -13.15 -17.06
C LEU A 667 -18.32 -13.22 -16.69
N GLY A 668 -17.96 -12.89 -15.44
CA GLY A 668 -16.59 -13.01 -14.95
C GLY A 668 -16.05 -14.43 -15.02
N PHE A 669 -16.88 -15.42 -14.67
CA PHE A 669 -16.54 -16.84 -14.77
C PHE A 669 -16.25 -17.27 -16.23
N HIS A 670 -17.19 -17.04 -17.15
CA HIS A 670 -17.04 -17.45 -18.55
C HIS A 670 -15.92 -16.71 -19.26
N LEU A 671 -15.65 -15.46 -18.88
CA LEU A 671 -14.55 -14.68 -19.43
C LEU A 671 -13.19 -15.23 -18.97
N ALA A 672 -13.09 -15.70 -17.72
CA ALA A 672 -11.90 -16.40 -17.23
C ALA A 672 -11.70 -17.73 -17.97
N GLU A 673 -12.78 -18.50 -18.18
CA GLU A 673 -12.73 -19.74 -18.98
C GLU A 673 -12.27 -19.47 -20.42
N ALA A 674 -12.87 -18.49 -21.09
CA ALA A 674 -12.56 -18.15 -22.48
C ALA A 674 -11.10 -17.73 -22.67
N LEU A 675 -10.50 -17.08 -21.67
CA LEU A 675 -9.11 -16.62 -21.70
C LEU A 675 -8.12 -17.64 -21.11
N GLY A 676 -8.60 -18.79 -20.63
CA GLY A 676 -7.76 -19.81 -19.96
C GLY A 676 -7.08 -19.28 -18.69
N LYS A 677 -7.73 -18.36 -17.99
CA LYS A 677 -7.21 -17.69 -16.78
C LYS A 677 -7.64 -18.41 -15.51
N GLN A 678 -6.78 -18.36 -14.50
CA GLN A 678 -7.11 -18.75 -13.14
C GLN A 678 -7.51 -17.52 -12.33
N SER A 679 -8.30 -17.75 -11.27
CA SER A 679 -8.68 -16.71 -10.32
C SER A 679 -7.44 -16.10 -9.66
N TYR A 680 -7.40 -14.76 -9.69
CA TYR A 680 -6.34 -13.88 -9.23
C TYR A 680 -5.02 -14.05 -9.99
N ASN A 681 -4.25 -12.97 -10.08
CA ASN A 681 -2.94 -12.98 -10.75
C ASN A 681 -1.82 -12.55 -9.81
N PHE A 682 -1.62 -13.31 -8.74
CA PHE A 682 -0.45 -13.06 -7.90
C PHE A 682 0.80 -13.55 -8.62
N PRO A 683 1.87 -12.73 -8.74
CA PRO A 683 3.09 -13.14 -9.44
C PRO A 683 3.81 -14.29 -8.73
N SER A 684 3.54 -14.51 -7.43
CA SER A 684 3.96 -15.67 -6.67
C SER A 684 3.07 -15.87 -5.44
N GLU A 685 3.22 -17.00 -4.74
CA GLU A 685 2.51 -17.30 -3.49
C GLU A 685 2.95 -16.37 -2.34
N GLU A 686 4.20 -15.91 -2.38
CA GLU A 686 4.74 -14.89 -1.49
C GLU A 686 4.08 -13.54 -1.74
N ALA A 687 3.92 -13.13 -3.01
CA ALA A 687 3.20 -11.90 -3.36
C ALA A 687 1.73 -11.94 -2.94
N ARG A 688 1.09 -13.12 -3.04
CA ARG A 688 -0.25 -13.35 -2.48
C ARG A 688 -0.25 -13.14 -0.96
N THR A 689 0.72 -13.74 -0.28
CA THR A 689 0.84 -13.65 1.19
C THR A 689 1.06 -12.20 1.61
N GLU A 690 2.02 -11.49 1.02
CA GLU A 690 2.31 -10.08 1.29
C GLU A 690 1.10 -9.19 0.99
N HIS A 691 0.39 -9.42 -0.12
CA HIS A 691 -0.83 -8.69 -0.42
C HIS A 691 -1.87 -8.87 0.69
N TYR A 692 -2.12 -10.11 1.11
CA TYR A 692 -3.06 -10.39 2.20
C TYR A 692 -2.58 -9.82 3.54
N ASP A 693 -1.29 -9.88 3.84
CA ASP A 693 -0.71 -9.31 5.05
C ASP A 693 -0.87 -7.78 5.05
N THR A 694 -0.66 -7.12 3.91
CA THR A 694 -0.88 -5.68 3.74
C THR A 694 -2.34 -5.29 3.97
N ILE A 695 -3.30 -5.96 3.31
CA ILE A 695 -4.72 -5.59 3.47
C ILE A 695 -5.30 -6.01 4.84
N HIS A 696 -4.69 -6.99 5.51
CA HIS A 696 -5.05 -7.40 6.87
C HIS A 696 -4.30 -6.63 7.97
N ARG A 697 -3.24 -5.89 7.62
CA ARG A 697 -2.44 -5.12 8.58
C ARG A 697 -3.30 -4.07 9.26
N VAL A 698 -3.47 -4.21 10.57
CA VAL A 698 -4.17 -3.23 11.41
C VAL A 698 -3.17 -2.20 11.89
N VAL A 699 -3.15 -1.04 11.24
CA VAL A 699 -2.43 0.15 11.73
C VAL A 699 -3.48 1.19 12.05
N ILE A 700 -3.74 1.40 13.35
CA ILE A 700 -4.62 2.47 13.80
C ILE A 700 -3.77 3.73 13.83
N GLY A 701 -4.12 4.72 13.00
CA GLY A 701 -3.48 6.02 13.09
C GLY A 701 -4.50 7.11 13.32
N GLU A 702 -3.99 8.31 13.57
CA GLU A 702 -4.82 9.43 13.97
C GLU A 702 -5.70 9.90 12.80
N PRO A 703 -7.00 10.16 13.04
CA PRO A 703 -7.85 10.81 12.05
C PRO A 703 -7.47 12.28 11.91
N ALA A 704 -7.62 12.83 10.70
CA ALA A 704 -7.49 14.25 10.37
C ALA A 704 -8.45 15.14 11.16
#